data_AF-A0A4P5Z024-F1
#
_entry.id   AF-A0A4P5Z024-F1
#
_cell.length_a   1.000
_cell.length_b   1.000
_cell.length_c   1.000
_cell.angle_alpha   90.00
_cell.angle_beta   90.00
_cell.angle_gamma   90.00
#
_symmetry.space_group_name_H-M   'P 1'
#
loop_
_entity.id
_entity.type
_entity.pdbx_description
1 polymer ?
#
loop_
_entity_poly.entity_id
_entity_poly.type
_entity_poly.pdbx_seq_one_letter_code
_entity_poly.pdbx_strand_id
1 'polypeptide(L)'
;MSPRAQTWLLRGWRCAALSLAALLLARTTPPRETALTQLTLADVRAFFPGAKQFKPGPQETLLIQDEFGNRMGRLLTTSPDADTIMGYSGPSNVLVALDNQERIVGTRILTSDDTPDHVDKLRGNAAFERGFKDWRPTSQPAPRLEGYAGSTLTALAIEESIQKRLSGNYASLRFPTPLKLEEIKAAGFAEATGFERNNPRLGWNLVRGPGNTHLGFVVRSSPSGDEVNGYAGPTDTLIALAPDGLTLRKVVIRETYDTTDYVDRVRNDEEYLQLLTKWSAREWATLDFDKARLEGVAGATLTSYAMAEGIKRRFADDAEKAGADIRRRTEWTRAAALWLFALGGLIMTFSPWHGRPLIRRAWQVLLVAGLGLWLGQLLSLVLFVGWARHGLGWTQTPGLIALGAIALLVPWSARRQPYCHHLCPHGAAQELLGRFRRLHVSVSGQAHAWLSSLPYVVLAAAFLAALLWPTTNLGRWEPFDAWTLGGATAIPLALAALGLVASLFIPQAFCKYGCPTGALLKLVRTQSERESWSRRDTGAAAILGLGALLHLTLPAENIHLASGPTTAVTELHGGIFGTTWTVKVRGASVDRDLLNREIEAELNRIEFSLSHWREASASSAFNRTSSIEPIGVTPELLEVLAFAQELSAKTHGAYDVTVAPLVSAWSYGPTGKQPVPTEAQLTALLPQVGADKLTLDPARVMLRKSHPKLAIDLGSVLQGYADDKVAEILRKHGQSDFLIEVGGELLACGSWQVGIEDPFNPRKLLAKVTLKDACLSPSGLYRAKRLEAGKPVSHILSPKTGRPVDPTIELCCVWDKVGLRADGWATALMAAGWDEAQRLAEREGLAVWLVSPKGEVWKSSRSGK
;
A
#
# COMPACT_ATOMS: atom_id res chain seq x y z
N MET A 1 27.41 44.68 -21.42
CA MET A 1 26.35 43.77 -21.90
C MET A 1 25.48 44.48 -22.93
N SER A 2 25.09 43.82 -24.03
CA SER A 2 24.14 44.42 -24.98
C SER A 2 22.75 44.57 -24.34
N PRO A 3 21.92 45.55 -24.75
CA PRO A 3 20.55 45.71 -24.24
C PRO A 3 19.69 44.45 -24.40
N ARG A 4 19.94 43.68 -25.46
CA ARG A 4 19.29 42.38 -25.68
C ARG A 4 19.71 41.35 -24.64
N ALA A 5 20.99 41.25 -24.31
CA ALA A 5 21.49 40.34 -23.28
C ALA A 5 20.92 40.70 -21.88
N GLN A 6 20.82 41.99 -21.57
CA GLN A 6 20.22 42.45 -20.32
C GLN A 6 18.74 42.08 -20.18
N THR A 7 17.97 42.26 -21.26
CA THR A 7 16.56 41.83 -21.30
C THR A 7 16.43 40.31 -21.12
N TRP A 8 17.27 39.51 -21.78
CA TRP A 8 17.24 38.05 -21.63
C TRP A 8 17.63 37.58 -20.22
N LEU A 9 18.61 38.23 -19.58
CA LEU A 9 19.00 37.93 -18.21
C LEU A 9 17.90 38.26 -17.20
N LEU A 10 17.20 39.39 -17.36
CA LEU A 10 16.09 39.74 -16.47
C LEU A 10 14.89 38.77 -16.64
N ARG A 11 14.58 38.39 -17.89
CA ARG A 11 13.59 37.34 -18.17
C ARG A 11 13.97 36.00 -17.55
N GLY A 12 15.25 35.62 -17.67
CA GLY A 12 15.79 34.42 -17.04
C GLY A 12 15.65 34.47 -15.52
N TRP A 13 15.97 35.61 -14.89
CA TRP A 13 15.81 35.81 -13.46
C TRP A 13 14.35 35.65 -13.01
N ARG A 14 13.36 36.22 -13.72
CA ARG A 14 11.94 36.08 -13.36
C ARG A 14 11.45 34.63 -13.43
N CYS A 15 11.90 33.88 -14.43
CA CYS A 15 11.62 32.44 -14.50
C CYS A 15 12.31 31.69 -13.37
N ALA A 16 13.58 31.97 -13.11
CA ALA A 16 14.34 31.37 -12.01
C ALA A 16 13.73 31.67 -10.64
N ALA A 17 13.19 32.88 -10.45
CA ALA A 17 12.48 33.28 -9.24
C ALA A 17 11.23 32.43 -8.99
N LEU A 18 10.44 32.16 -10.04
CA LEU A 18 9.31 31.23 -9.94
C LEU A 18 9.75 29.80 -9.67
N SER A 19 10.79 29.32 -10.34
CA SER A 19 11.33 27.98 -10.11
C SER A 19 11.87 27.81 -8.68
N LEU A 20 12.54 28.84 -8.14
CA LEU A 20 13.04 28.85 -6.77
C LEU A 20 11.89 28.88 -5.77
N ALA A 21 10.84 29.69 -6.01
CA ALA A 21 9.63 29.70 -5.20
C ALA A 21 9.01 28.30 -5.15
N ALA A 22 8.87 27.65 -6.32
CA ALA A 22 8.30 26.31 -6.42
C ALA A 22 9.16 25.27 -5.68
N LEU A 23 10.49 25.34 -5.83
CA LEU A 23 11.43 24.44 -5.16
C LEU A 23 11.40 24.60 -3.63
N LEU A 24 11.30 25.83 -3.11
CA LEU A 24 11.15 26.08 -1.68
C LEU A 24 9.85 25.50 -1.13
N LEU A 25 8.75 25.62 -1.88
CA LEU A 25 7.46 25.03 -1.50
C LEU A 25 7.47 23.49 -1.56
N ALA A 26 8.08 22.91 -2.60
CA ALA A 26 8.24 21.46 -2.72
C ALA A 26 9.03 20.87 -1.54
N ARG A 27 10.12 21.52 -1.14
CA ARG A 27 10.98 21.05 -0.04
C ARG A 27 10.37 21.21 1.35
N THR A 28 9.42 22.13 1.51
CA THR A 28 8.69 22.36 2.77
C THR A 28 7.39 21.58 2.86
N THR A 29 7.10 20.74 1.86
CA THR A 29 5.93 19.86 1.88
C THR A 29 6.21 18.69 2.83
N PRO A 30 5.43 18.51 3.91
CA PRO A 30 5.66 17.41 4.84
C PRO A 30 5.44 16.05 4.15
N PRO A 31 6.22 15.01 4.50
CA PRO A 31 5.95 13.65 4.01
C PRO A 31 4.58 13.18 4.50
N ARG A 32 3.85 12.47 3.64
CA ARG A 32 2.54 11.91 3.97
C ARG A 32 2.72 10.63 4.76
N GLU A 33 2.32 10.65 6.03
CA GLU A 33 2.23 9.43 6.83
C GLU A 33 0.96 8.65 6.47
N THR A 34 1.07 7.33 6.38
CA THR A 34 -0.10 6.42 6.40
C THR A 34 -0.80 6.55 7.74
N ALA A 35 -1.91 7.29 7.77
CA ALA A 35 -2.71 7.56 8.96
C ALA A 35 -3.36 6.31 9.61
N LEU A 36 -3.13 5.11 9.07
CA LEU A 36 -3.61 3.86 9.68
C LEU A 36 -3.03 3.61 11.07
N THR A 37 -1.82 4.09 11.36
CA THR A 37 -1.18 3.99 12.69
C THR A 37 -1.85 4.87 13.74
N GLN A 38 -2.67 5.84 13.33
CA GLN A 38 -3.35 6.79 14.22
C GLN A 38 -4.83 6.46 14.43
N LEU A 39 -5.36 5.41 13.79
CA LEU A 39 -6.79 5.05 13.89
C LEU A 39 -7.14 4.42 15.23
N THR A 40 -8.25 4.85 15.82
CA THR A 40 -8.79 4.30 17.06
C THR A 40 -9.84 3.23 16.76
N LEU A 41 -10.17 2.40 17.77
CA LEU A 41 -11.29 1.45 17.64
C LEU A 41 -12.64 2.16 17.40
N ALA A 42 -12.78 3.42 17.84
CA ALA A 42 -13.96 4.23 17.53
C ALA A 42 -14.06 4.53 16.02
N ASP A 43 -12.93 4.84 15.39
CA ASP A 43 -12.86 5.08 13.94
C ASP A 43 -13.24 3.85 13.13
N VAL A 44 -12.79 2.68 13.58
CA VAL A 44 -13.13 1.38 12.98
C VAL A 44 -14.62 1.08 13.16
N ARG A 45 -15.18 1.31 14.36
CA ARG A 45 -16.59 1.06 14.67
C ARG A 45 -17.56 1.92 13.86
N ALA A 46 -17.12 3.08 13.40
CA ALA A 46 -17.92 3.91 12.50
C ALA A 46 -18.24 3.20 11.17
N PHE A 47 -17.38 2.28 10.71
CA PHE A 47 -17.63 1.46 9.52
C PHE A 47 -18.14 0.06 9.87
N PHE A 48 -17.64 -0.51 10.96
CA PHE A 48 -17.98 -1.86 11.41
C PHE A 48 -18.51 -1.80 12.86
N PRO A 49 -19.82 -1.57 13.08
CA PRO A 49 -20.37 -1.42 14.43
C PRO A 49 -20.07 -2.58 15.39
N GLY A 50 -19.95 -3.80 14.85
CA GLY A 50 -19.58 -5.01 15.59
C GLY A 50 -18.09 -5.18 15.90
N ALA A 51 -17.22 -4.28 15.41
CA ALA A 51 -15.78 -4.41 15.58
C ALA A 51 -15.37 -4.28 17.05
N LYS A 52 -14.60 -5.26 17.53
CA LYS A 52 -14.01 -5.26 18.87
C LYS A 52 -12.51 -5.07 18.86
N GLN A 53 -11.84 -5.48 17.78
CA GLN A 53 -10.41 -5.32 17.60
C GLN A 53 -10.06 -5.21 16.12
N PHE A 54 -8.87 -4.71 15.84
CA PHE A 54 -8.28 -4.74 14.51
C PHE A 54 -6.78 -4.99 14.64
N LYS A 55 -6.17 -5.55 13.60
CA LYS A 55 -4.73 -5.83 13.57
C LYS A 55 -4.13 -5.43 12.22
N PRO A 56 -2.82 -5.21 12.12
CA PRO A 56 -2.15 -5.03 10.83
C PRO A 56 -2.45 -6.20 9.89
N GLY A 57 -2.72 -5.85 8.64
CA GLY A 57 -2.93 -6.75 7.51
C GLY A 57 -1.90 -6.48 6.41
N PRO A 58 -1.85 -7.35 5.38
CA PRO A 58 -0.94 -7.19 4.26
C PRO A 58 -1.18 -5.86 3.53
N GLN A 59 -0.17 -5.36 2.83
CA GLN A 59 -0.25 -4.15 1.98
C GLN A 59 -0.69 -2.88 2.72
N GLU A 60 -0.24 -2.67 3.96
CA GLU A 60 -0.61 -1.50 4.77
C GLU A 60 -2.14 -1.41 4.92
N THR A 61 -2.76 -2.50 5.38
CA THR A 61 -4.18 -2.55 5.70
C THR A 61 -4.38 -2.87 7.19
N LEU A 62 -5.59 -2.65 7.72
CA LEU A 62 -5.99 -3.10 9.06
C LEU A 62 -7.12 -4.13 8.90
N LEU A 63 -6.92 -5.35 9.37
CA LEU A 63 -7.95 -6.40 9.39
C LEU A 63 -8.87 -6.18 10.58
N ILE A 64 -10.18 -6.15 10.33
CA ILE A 64 -11.19 -5.84 11.36
C ILE A 64 -11.83 -7.12 11.86
N GLN A 65 -11.95 -7.28 13.17
CA GLN A 65 -12.47 -8.49 13.80
C GLN A 65 -13.58 -8.22 14.81
N ASP A 66 -14.54 -9.15 14.88
CA ASP A 66 -15.60 -9.19 15.88
C ASP A 66 -15.10 -9.68 17.25
N GLU A 67 -16.02 -9.90 18.20
CA GLU A 67 -15.68 -10.37 19.54
C GLU A 67 -15.09 -11.79 19.60
N PHE A 68 -15.38 -12.61 18.58
CA PHE A 68 -14.97 -14.00 18.44
C PHE A 68 -13.70 -14.15 17.57
N GLY A 69 -13.16 -13.06 17.05
CA GLY A 69 -11.97 -13.06 16.19
C GLY A 69 -12.28 -13.31 14.71
N ASN A 70 -13.55 -13.41 14.31
CA ASN A 70 -13.92 -13.55 12.91
C ASN A 70 -13.63 -12.26 12.16
N ARG A 71 -13.07 -12.38 10.95
CA ARG A 71 -12.84 -11.23 10.08
C ARG A 71 -14.19 -10.64 9.67
N MET A 72 -14.36 -9.33 9.83
CA MET A 72 -15.51 -8.57 9.34
C MET A 72 -15.20 -7.83 8.04
N GLY A 73 -13.92 -7.48 7.85
CA GLY A 73 -13.46 -6.70 6.72
C GLY A 73 -12.01 -6.26 6.86
N ARG A 74 -11.61 -5.25 6.07
CA ARG A 74 -10.33 -4.56 6.17
C ARG A 74 -10.46 -3.05 5.95
N LEU A 75 -9.57 -2.27 6.54
CA LEU A 75 -9.39 -0.83 6.29
C LEU A 75 -8.07 -0.59 5.59
N LEU A 76 -8.00 0.42 4.73
CA LEU A 76 -6.75 0.86 4.09
C LEU A 76 -6.82 2.31 3.67
N THR A 77 -5.66 2.93 3.45
CA THR A 77 -5.55 4.29 2.91
C THR A 77 -5.18 4.26 1.43
N THR A 78 -5.60 5.29 0.68
CA THR A 78 -5.19 5.48 -0.73
C THR A 78 -3.73 5.93 -0.86
N SER A 79 -3.19 6.64 0.12
CA SER A 79 -1.76 6.92 0.23
C SER A 79 -0.99 5.69 0.74
N PRO A 80 0.28 5.50 0.29
CA PRO A 80 1.04 6.39 -0.60
C PRO A 80 0.81 6.14 -2.11
N ASP A 81 0.24 4.99 -2.51
CA ASP A 81 0.18 4.56 -3.93
C ASP A 81 -0.53 5.54 -4.86
N ALA A 82 -1.53 6.26 -4.35
CA ALA A 82 -2.33 7.19 -5.10
C ALA A 82 -1.92 8.67 -4.93
N ASP A 83 -0.78 8.96 -4.28
CA ASP A 83 -0.33 10.35 -4.06
C ASP A 83 0.02 11.11 -5.34
N THR A 84 0.14 10.40 -6.46
CA THR A 84 0.34 11.00 -7.80
C THR A 84 -0.97 11.41 -8.48
N ILE A 85 -2.13 11.01 -7.94
CA ILE A 85 -3.44 11.36 -8.51
C ILE A 85 -3.87 12.72 -7.96
N MET A 86 -3.76 13.72 -8.81
CA MET A 86 -4.07 15.11 -8.48
C MET A 86 -5.54 15.41 -8.67
N GLY A 87 -6.18 15.99 -7.64
CA GLY A 87 -7.47 16.64 -7.76
C GLY A 87 -7.34 18.04 -8.38
N TYR A 88 -7.99 19.05 -7.78
CA TYR A 88 -7.90 20.42 -8.30
C TYR A 88 -6.52 21.03 -8.05
N SER A 89 -6.04 21.03 -6.79
CA SER A 89 -4.72 21.54 -6.40
C SER A 89 -3.79 20.49 -5.82
N GLY A 90 -4.32 19.36 -5.35
CA GLY A 90 -3.53 18.37 -4.62
C GLY A 90 -4.16 16.99 -4.55
N PRO A 91 -3.40 15.97 -4.10
CA PRO A 91 -3.93 14.63 -3.91
C PRO A 91 -4.67 14.51 -2.57
N SER A 92 -5.55 13.51 -2.43
CA SER A 92 -6.32 13.25 -1.20
C SER A 92 -6.06 11.86 -0.65
N ASN A 93 -5.80 11.75 0.65
CA ASN A 93 -5.67 10.47 1.37
C ASN A 93 -7.04 10.06 1.92
N VAL A 94 -7.54 8.93 1.44
CA VAL A 94 -8.88 8.43 1.76
C VAL A 94 -8.76 7.09 2.45
N LEU A 95 -9.38 6.98 3.63
CA LEU A 95 -9.62 5.72 4.31
C LEU A 95 -10.76 4.98 3.62
N VAL A 96 -10.53 3.73 3.28
CA VAL A 96 -11.49 2.85 2.60
C VAL A 96 -11.74 1.64 3.49
N ALA A 97 -13.01 1.39 3.82
CA ALA A 97 -13.46 0.22 4.55
C ALA A 97 -14.06 -0.80 3.60
N LEU A 98 -13.55 -2.02 3.62
CA LEU A 98 -13.97 -3.12 2.75
C LEU A 98 -14.53 -4.27 3.59
N ASP A 99 -15.65 -4.86 3.18
CA ASP A 99 -16.14 -6.09 3.80
C ASP A 99 -15.34 -7.32 3.34
N ASN A 100 -15.69 -8.50 3.83
CA ASN A 100 -15.03 -9.76 3.43
C ASN A 100 -15.23 -10.14 1.95
N GLN A 101 -16.10 -9.45 1.22
CA GLN A 101 -16.36 -9.64 -0.21
C GLN A 101 -15.75 -8.51 -1.04
N GLU A 102 -14.84 -7.73 -0.45
CA GLU A 102 -14.16 -6.59 -1.08
C GLU A 102 -15.14 -5.51 -1.59
N ARG A 103 -16.33 -5.40 -0.97
CA ARG A 103 -17.24 -4.26 -1.16
C ARG A 103 -16.88 -3.14 -0.23
N ILE A 104 -16.92 -1.91 -0.74
CA ILE A 104 -16.76 -0.73 0.09
C ILE A 104 -17.97 -0.58 1.03
N VAL A 105 -17.71 -0.68 2.33
CA VAL A 105 -18.67 -0.43 3.41
C VAL A 105 -18.78 1.07 3.68
N GLY A 106 -17.68 1.80 3.49
CA GLY A 106 -17.65 3.25 3.59
C GLY A 106 -16.27 3.81 3.29
N THR A 107 -16.21 5.12 3.08
CA THR A 107 -14.97 5.87 2.85
C THR A 107 -14.93 7.10 3.75
N ARG A 108 -13.72 7.62 4.02
CA ARG A 108 -13.53 8.86 4.77
C ARG A 108 -12.27 9.57 4.31
N ILE A 109 -12.37 10.84 3.97
CA ILE A 109 -11.20 11.67 3.62
C ILE A 109 -10.46 11.99 4.93
N LEU A 110 -9.25 11.43 5.11
CA LEU A 110 -8.42 11.66 6.30
C LEU A 110 -7.70 13.00 6.19
N THR A 111 -6.85 13.11 5.18
CA THR A 111 -6.08 14.31 4.86
C THR A 111 -6.19 14.62 3.38
N SER A 112 -6.05 15.89 3.01
CA SER A 112 -6.06 16.31 1.62
C SER A 112 -5.25 17.58 1.47
N ASP A 113 -4.37 17.59 0.46
CA ASP A 113 -3.67 18.80 0.02
C ASP A 113 -4.41 19.46 -1.15
N ASP A 114 -5.61 18.95 -1.48
CA ASP A 114 -6.50 19.60 -2.43
C ASP A 114 -7.15 20.85 -1.80
N THR A 115 -7.91 21.60 -2.60
CA THR A 115 -8.53 22.86 -2.18
C THR A 115 -9.52 22.58 -1.04
N PRO A 116 -9.34 23.15 0.17
CA PRO A 116 -10.14 22.77 1.33
C PRO A 116 -11.64 23.00 1.12
N ASP A 117 -12.03 24.07 0.41
CA ASP A 117 -13.42 24.36 0.07
C ASP A 117 -14.03 23.29 -0.87
N HIS A 118 -13.21 22.65 -1.72
CA HIS A 118 -13.66 21.50 -2.54
C HIS A 118 -13.78 20.23 -1.71
N VAL A 119 -12.82 19.99 -0.82
CA VAL A 119 -12.80 18.81 0.07
C VAL A 119 -13.96 18.85 1.05
N ASP A 120 -14.24 20.01 1.65
CA ASP A 120 -15.30 20.18 2.65
C ASP A 120 -16.71 19.95 2.06
N LYS A 121 -16.90 20.16 0.75
CA LYS A 121 -18.16 19.78 0.06
C LYS A 121 -18.38 18.28 -0.06
N LEU A 122 -17.28 17.53 -0.13
CA LEU A 122 -17.30 16.09 -0.30
C LEU A 122 -17.30 15.39 1.07
N ARG A 123 -16.56 15.95 2.04
CA ARG A 123 -16.48 15.47 3.42
C ARG A 123 -17.85 15.58 4.10
N GLY A 124 -18.40 14.46 4.57
CA GLY A 124 -19.71 14.42 5.21
C GLY A 124 -20.89 14.56 4.26
N ASN A 125 -20.66 14.54 2.94
CA ASN A 125 -21.73 14.53 1.95
C ASN A 125 -22.24 13.10 1.75
N ALA A 126 -23.43 12.82 2.27
CA ALA A 126 -24.03 11.49 2.21
C ALA A 126 -24.29 10.97 0.78
N ALA A 127 -24.43 11.82 -0.23
CA ALA A 127 -24.57 11.37 -1.62
C ALA A 127 -23.22 10.92 -2.20
N PHE A 128 -22.15 11.64 -1.88
CA PHE A 128 -20.79 11.29 -2.27
C PHE A 128 -20.32 10.01 -1.59
N GLU A 129 -20.49 9.91 -0.27
CA GLU A 129 -20.11 8.72 0.50
C GLU A 129 -20.91 7.48 0.07
N ARG A 130 -22.23 7.62 -0.16
CA ARG A 130 -23.06 6.53 -0.69
C ARG A 130 -22.68 6.13 -2.11
N GLY A 131 -22.09 7.03 -2.90
CA GLY A 131 -21.62 6.73 -4.25
C GLY A 131 -20.63 5.58 -4.28
N PHE A 132 -19.79 5.43 -3.25
CA PHE A 132 -18.83 4.33 -3.14
C PHE A 132 -19.39 3.11 -2.41
N LYS A 133 -20.49 3.24 -1.68
CA LYS A 133 -21.02 2.14 -0.88
C LYS A 133 -21.44 0.97 -1.79
N ASP A 134 -21.11 -0.24 -1.36
CA ASP A 134 -21.34 -1.51 -2.06
C ASP A 134 -20.58 -1.68 -3.38
N TRP A 135 -19.83 -0.65 -3.82
CA TRP A 135 -18.96 -0.73 -4.98
C TRP A 135 -17.79 -1.67 -4.70
N ARG A 136 -17.46 -2.50 -5.69
CA ARG A 136 -16.27 -3.37 -5.70
C ARG A 136 -15.26 -2.85 -6.72
N PRO A 137 -14.26 -2.05 -6.32
CA PRO A 137 -13.33 -1.42 -7.26
C PRO A 137 -12.49 -2.39 -8.10
N THR A 138 -12.42 -3.65 -7.67
CA THR A 138 -11.74 -4.75 -8.37
C THR A 138 -12.58 -5.42 -9.44
N SER A 139 -13.92 -5.28 -9.42
CA SER A 139 -14.83 -6.10 -10.26
C SER A 139 -16.09 -5.37 -10.73
N GLN A 140 -16.17 -4.06 -10.50
CA GLN A 140 -17.30 -3.23 -10.89
C GLN A 140 -16.80 -1.88 -11.41
N PRO A 141 -17.50 -1.30 -12.41
CA PRO A 141 -17.15 0.01 -12.93
C PRO A 141 -17.29 1.06 -11.83
N ALA A 142 -16.40 2.05 -11.87
CA ALA A 142 -16.41 3.10 -10.87
C ALA A 142 -17.73 3.90 -10.88
N PRO A 143 -18.25 4.27 -9.71
CA PRO A 143 -19.59 4.81 -9.54
C PRO A 143 -19.69 6.18 -10.20
N ARG A 144 -20.85 6.56 -10.76
CA ARG A 144 -21.01 7.89 -11.36
C ARG A 144 -21.06 8.96 -10.28
N LEU A 145 -19.99 9.73 -10.16
CA LEU A 145 -19.88 10.87 -9.24
C LEU A 145 -20.14 12.19 -10.00
N GLU A 146 -21.38 12.38 -10.45
CA GLU A 146 -21.80 13.63 -11.09
C GLU A 146 -22.56 14.54 -10.09
N GLY A 147 -22.57 15.85 -10.35
CA GLY A 147 -23.37 16.81 -9.57
C GLY A 147 -22.62 17.60 -8.50
N TYR A 148 -21.31 17.40 -8.33
CA TYR A 148 -20.49 18.18 -7.39
C TYR A 148 -19.92 19.43 -8.09
N ALA A 149 -20.77 20.45 -8.23
CA ALA A 149 -20.37 21.71 -8.87
C ALA A 149 -19.17 22.34 -8.13
N GLY A 150 -18.10 22.64 -8.87
CA GLY A 150 -16.81 23.14 -8.37
C GLY A 150 -15.83 22.09 -7.83
N SER A 151 -16.29 20.97 -7.25
CA SER A 151 -15.42 19.91 -6.68
C SER A 151 -15.36 18.63 -7.52
N THR A 152 -15.83 18.67 -8.78
CA THR A 152 -15.88 17.48 -9.64
C THR A 152 -14.50 16.85 -9.85
N LEU A 153 -13.45 17.64 -10.08
CA LEU A 153 -12.08 17.12 -10.26
C LEU A 153 -11.57 16.43 -8.98
N THR A 154 -11.80 17.04 -7.82
CA THR A 154 -11.45 16.45 -6.52
C THR A 154 -12.20 15.13 -6.28
N ALA A 155 -13.50 15.08 -6.61
CA ALA A 155 -14.33 13.87 -6.48
C ALA A 155 -13.83 12.73 -7.38
N LEU A 156 -13.52 13.04 -8.64
CA LEU A 156 -13.00 12.06 -9.60
C LEU A 156 -11.58 11.59 -9.22
N ALA A 157 -10.73 12.48 -8.72
CA ALA A 157 -9.40 12.10 -8.22
C ALA A 157 -9.48 11.20 -6.98
N ILE A 158 -10.46 11.42 -6.10
CA ILE A 158 -10.72 10.51 -4.97
C ILE A 158 -11.17 9.13 -5.49
N GLU A 159 -12.09 9.09 -6.44
CA GLU A 159 -12.53 7.85 -7.07
C GLU A 159 -11.38 7.10 -7.74
N GLU A 160 -10.59 7.78 -8.56
CA GLU A 160 -9.41 7.23 -9.24
C GLU A 160 -8.35 6.78 -8.23
N SER A 161 -8.20 7.47 -7.09
CA SER A 161 -7.24 7.07 -6.05
C SER A 161 -7.67 5.80 -5.33
N ILE A 162 -8.96 5.65 -5.01
CA ILE A 162 -9.55 4.42 -4.48
C ILE A 162 -9.39 3.30 -5.50
N GLN A 163 -9.72 3.58 -6.77
CA GLN A 163 -9.58 2.62 -7.85
C GLN A 163 -8.13 2.18 -7.97
N LYS A 164 -7.17 3.09 -8.19
CA LYS A 164 -5.74 2.79 -8.34
C LYS A 164 -5.19 1.97 -7.17
N ARG A 165 -5.49 2.38 -5.92
CA ARG A 165 -5.05 1.67 -4.71
C ARG A 165 -5.59 0.24 -4.66
N LEU A 166 -6.81 0.02 -5.14
CA LEU A 166 -7.48 -1.28 -5.08
C LEU A 166 -7.31 -2.10 -6.38
N SER A 167 -6.95 -1.46 -7.50
CA SER A 167 -7.02 -2.02 -8.85
C SER A 167 -5.67 -2.14 -9.59
N GLY A 168 -4.52 -1.69 -9.04
CA GLY A 168 -3.30 -1.72 -9.86
C GLY A 168 -1.95 -1.49 -9.20
N ASN A 169 -1.27 -2.58 -8.83
CA ASN A 169 0.02 -3.02 -9.38
C ASN A 169 0.40 -4.37 -8.76
N TYR A 170 -0.35 -5.41 -9.09
CA TYR A 170 -0.09 -6.73 -8.54
C TYR A 170 0.94 -7.46 -9.42
N ALA A 171 2.17 -7.57 -8.94
CA ALA A 171 2.83 -8.86 -9.05
C ALA A 171 2.07 -9.82 -8.15
N SER A 172 1.77 -11.02 -8.62
CA SER A 172 1.20 -12.04 -7.75
C SER A 172 2.21 -12.33 -6.64
N LEU A 173 1.88 -11.99 -5.40
CA LEU A 173 2.71 -12.32 -4.23
C LEU A 173 2.66 -13.82 -3.93
N ARG A 174 1.58 -14.49 -4.37
CA ARG A 174 1.44 -15.94 -4.29
C ARG A 174 2.24 -16.64 -5.39
N PHE A 175 2.23 -16.12 -6.61
CA PHE A 175 2.95 -16.69 -7.76
C PHE A 175 3.97 -15.69 -8.32
N PRO A 176 5.03 -15.35 -7.54
CA PRO A 176 5.96 -14.28 -7.85
C PRO A 176 6.92 -14.62 -9.00
N THR A 177 7.00 -15.90 -9.38
CA THR A 177 7.94 -16.38 -10.41
C THR A 177 7.66 -15.72 -11.76
N PRO A 178 8.65 -15.03 -12.36
CA PRO A 178 8.51 -14.46 -13.70
C PRO A 178 8.26 -15.53 -14.75
N LEU A 179 7.42 -15.21 -15.74
CA LEU A 179 7.15 -16.10 -16.88
C LEU A 179 8.43 -16.33 -17.68
N LYS A 180 8.69 -17.58 -18.07
CA LYS A 180 9.82 -17.99 -18.91
C LYS A 180 9.35 -18.30 -20.34
N LEU A 181 10.25 -18.14 -21.31
CA LEU A 181 9.95 -18.44 -22.72
C LEU A 181 9.56 -19.92 -22.92
N GLU A 182 10.16 -20.85 -22.18
CA GLU A 182 9.83 -22.27 -22.27
C GLU A 182 8.40 -22.58 -21.81
N GLU A 183 7.88 -21.82 -20.84
CA GLU A 183 6.48 -21.95 -20.40
C GLU A 183 5.51 -21.45 -21.49
N ILE A 184 5.89 -20.40 -22.22
CA ILE A 184 5.12 -19.89 -23.37
C ILE A 184 5.10 -20.91 -24.51
N LYS A 185 6.23 -21.57 -24.79
CA LYS A 185 6.30 -22.65 -25.77
C LYS A 185 5.39 -23.81 -25.37
N ALA A 186 5.46 -24.26 -24.12
CA ALA A 186 4.61 -25.33 -23.59
C ALA A 186 3.10 -24.97 -23.58
N ALA A 187 2.78 -23.69 -23.40
CA ALA A 187 1.42 -23.16 -23.43
C ALA A 187 0.83 -23.05 -24.85
N GLY A 188 1.55 -23.44 -25.91
CA GLY A 188 1.00 -23.56 -27.26
C GLY A 188 1.65 -22.69 -28.34
N PHE A 189 2.84 -22.13 -28.07
CA PHE A 189 3.62 -21.33 -29.03
C PHE A 189 5.02 -21.92 -29.24
N ALA A 190 5.11 -23.12 -29.78
CA ALA A 190 6.39 -23.85 -29.94
C ALA A 190 7.44 -23.05 -30.74
N GLU A 191 6.99 -22.23 -31.69
CA GLU A 191 7.78 -21.38 -32.56
C GLU A 191 8.17 -20.02 -31.95
N ALA A 192 7.81 -19.76 -30.68
CA ALA A 192 8.14 -18.49 -30.01
C ALA A 192 9.66 -18.30 -29.85
N THR A 193 10.16 -17.16 -30.32
CA THR A 193 11.56 -16.73 -30.17
C THR A 193 11.73 -15.72 -29.03
N GLY A 194 10.65 -15.10 -28.59
CA GLY A 194 10.64 -14.14 -27.48
C GLY A 194 9.23 -13.69 -27.13
N PHE A 195 9.11 -12.82 -26.14
CA PHE A 195 7.83 -12.21 -25.77
C PHE A 195 8.04 -10.88 -25.05
N GLU A 196 7.05 -10.00 -25.14
CA GLU A 196 7.01 -8.75 -24.40
C GLU A 196 6.05 -8.89 -23.24
N ARG A 197 6.57 -8.70 -22.03
CA ARG A 197 5.79 -8.79 -20.79
C ARG A 197 4.84 -7.60 -20.69
N ASN A 198 3.66 -7.86 -20.16
CA ASN A 198 2.65 -6.86 -19.84
C ASN A 198 2.24 -5.99 -21.05
N ASN A 199 2.19 -6.57 -22.24
CA ASN A 199 1.82 -5.90 -23.48
C ASN A 199 0.54 -6.55 -24.05
N PRO A 200 -0.60 -5.81 -24.14
CA PRO A 200 -0.73 -4.37 -23.91
C PRO A 200 -0.90 -3.96 -22.43
N ARG A 201 -1.05 -4.93 -21.52
CA ARG A 201 -1.40 -4.67 -20.11
C ARG A 201 -0.85 -5.74 -19.16
N LEU A 202 -0.80 -5.43 -17.86
CA LEU A 202 -0.31 -6.32 -16.80
C LEU A 202 -0.92 -7.72 -16.89
N GLY A 203 -0.08 -8.76 -16.93
CA GLY A 203 -0.49 -10.16 -17.06
C GLY A 203 -0.68 -10.65 -18.50
N TRP A 204 -0.75 -9.75 -19.49
CA TRP A 204 -0.75 -10.10 -20.91
C TRP A 204 0.66 -10.11 -21.47
N ASN A 205 1.04 -11.17 -22.15
CA ASN A 205 2.39 -11.32 -22.69
C ASN A 205 2.29 -11.48 -24.20
N LEU A 206 2.74 -10.48 -24.96
CA LEU A 206 2.74 -10.50 -26.41
C LEU A 206 3.82 -11.45 -26.91
N VAL A 207 3.43 -12.52 -27.60
CA VAL A 207 4.34 -13.57 -28.06
C VAL A 207 4.90 -13.23 -29.44
N ARG A 208 6.23 -13.31 -29.57
CA ARG A 208 6.98 -13.02 -30.80
C ARG A 208 7.56 -14.29 -31.41
N GLY A 209 7.40 -14.44 -32.72
CA GLY A 209 7.99 -15.49 -33.53
C GLY A 209 9.23 -15.03 -34.31
N PRO A 210 9.76 -15.89 -35.20
CA PRO A 210 10.85 -15.54 -36.10
C PRO A 210 10.51 -14.27 -36.90
N GLY A 211 11.47 -13.36 -37.03
CA GLY A 211 11.26 -12.07 -37.71
C GLY A 211 10.34 -11.09 -36.94
N ASN A 212 10.18 -11.25 -35.62
CA ASN A 212 9.34 -10.41 -34.76
C ASN A 212 7.82 -10.47 -35.07
N THR A 213 7.38 -11.56 -35.69
CA THR A 213 5.98 -11.83 -36.03
C THR A 213 5.11 -11.93 -34.77
N HIS A 214 3.90 -11.35 -34.81
CA HIS A 214 2.94 -11.44 -33.70
C HIS A 214 2.19 -12.78 -33.76
N LEU A 215 2.52 -13.69 -32.84
CA LEU A 215 1.92 -15.02 -32.79
C LEU A 215 0.63 -15.08 -31.96
N GLY A 216 0.50 -14.22 -30.97
CA GLY A 216 -0.64 -14.16 -30.06
C GLY A 216 -0.26 -13.61 -28.69
N PHE A 217 -1.09 -13.92 -27.69
CA PHE A 217 -0.84 -13.52 -26.31
C PHE A 217 -0.84 -14.73 -25.38
N VAL A 218 -0.07 -14.66 -24.30
CA VAL A 218 -0.21 -15.54 -23.13
C VAL A 218 -0.63 -14.69 -21.95
N VAL A 219 -1.79 -15.00 -21.38
CA VAL A 219 -2.38 -14.28 -20.23
C VAL A 219 -2.28 -15.16 -18.99
N ARG A 220 -1.81 -14.60 -17.88
CA ARG A 220 -1.86 -15.27 -16.57
C ARG A 220 -3.20 -15.00 -15.89
N SER A 221 -3.80 -16.01 -15.26
CA SER A 221 -4.98 -15.80 -14.39
C SER A 221 -4.60 -15.01 -13.14
N SER A 222 -3.38 -15.19 -12.64
CA SER A 222 -2.80 -14.34 -11.60
C SER A 222 -2.50 -12.94 -12.11
N PRO A 223 -2.71 -11.89 -11.29
CA PRO A 223 -3.08 -11.93 -9.88
C PRO A 223 -4.59 -11.97 -9.61
N SER A 224 -5.44 -11.74 -10.61
CA SER A 224 -6.90 -11.68 -10.49
C SER A 224 -7.52 -12.96 -9.92
N GLY A 225 -6.88 -14.11 -10.17
CA GLY A 225 -7.28 -15.41 -9.64
C GLY A 225 -6.63 -15.81 -8.31
N ASP A 226 -5.75 -14.99 -7.72
CA ASP A 226 -4.91 -15.42 -6.59
C ASP A 226 -5.70 -15.75 -5.33
N GLU A 227 -6.88 -15.17 -5.14
CA GLU A 227 -7.77 -15.42 -4.00
C GLU A 227 -8.77 -16.54 -4.24
N VAL A 228 -8.82 -17.07 -5.47
CA VAL A 228 -9.72 -18.16 -5.84
C VAL A 228 -9.07 -19.47 -5.43
N ASN A 229 -9.46 -19.97 -4.26
CA ASN A 229 -8.96 -21.24 -3.76
C ASN A 229 -9.77 -22.39 -4.37
N GLY A 230 -9.06 -23.42 -4.82
CA GLY A 230 -9.65 -24.73 -5.04
C GLY A 230 -9.80 -25.48 -3.72
N TYR A 231 -9.35 -26.72 -3.65
CA TYR A 231 -9.52 -27.54 -2.44
C TYR A 231 -8.62 -27.08 -1.28
N ALA A 232 -7.34 -26.86 -1.54
CA ALA A 232 -6.33 -26.49 -0.53
C ALA A 232 -5.66 -25.14 -0.79
N GLY A 233 -5.79 -24.58 -2.00
CA GLY A 233 -5.15 -23.32 -2.35
C GLY A 233 -5.45 -22.83 -3.76
N PRO A 234 -4.95 -21.66 -4.15
CA PRO A 234 -5.16 -21.11 -5.48
C PRO A 234 -4.28 -21.77 -6.55
N THR A 235 -4.65 -21.58 -7.81
CA THR A 235 -3.92 -22.08 -8.98
C THR A 235 -3.72 -20.96 -10.01
N ASP A 236 -2.46 -20.71 -10.41
CA ASP A 236 -2.11 -19.84 -11.53
C ASP A 236 -2.20 -20.60 -12.84
N THR A 237 -2.81 -19.97 -13.83
CA THR A 237 -3.18 -20.56 -15.11
C THR A 237 -2.62 -19.71 -16.25
N LEU A 238 -2.02 -20.33 -17.25
CA LEU A 238 -1.64 -19.68 -18.49
C LEU A 238 -2.72 -19.92 -19.55
N ILE A 239 -3.19 -18.82 -20.14
CA ILE A 239 -4.25 -18.78 -21.13
C ILE A 239 -3.63 -18.24 -22.43
N ALA A 240 -3.42 -19.14 -23.39
CA ALA A 240 -2.93 -18.77 -24.71
C ALA A 240 -4.08 -18.25 -25.58
N LEU A 241 -3.87 -17.10 -26.22
CA LEU A 241 -4.82 -16.42 -27.08
C LEU A 241 -4.25 -16.28 -28.50
N ALA A 242 -5.12 -16.30 -29.50
CA ALA A 242 -4.76 -15.99 -30.88
C ALA A 242 -4.31 -14.51 -31.03
N PRO A 243 -3.73 -14.10 -32.19
CA PRO A 243 -3.33 -12.71 -32.45
C PRO A 243 -4.44 -11.66 -32.30
N ASP A 244 -5.70 -12.08 -32.37
CA ASP A 244 -6.87 -11.21 -32.15
C ASP A 244 -7.05 -10.79 -30.68
N GLY A 245 -6.37 -11.45 -29.74
CA GLY A 245 -6.51 -11.22 -28.30
C GLY A 245 -7.89 -11.60 -27.73
N LEU A 246 -8.68 -12.37 -28.48
CA LEU A 246 -10.05 -12.75 -28.13
C LEU A 246 -10.23 -14.27 -28.10
N THR A 247 -9.64 -14.99 -29.05
CA THR A 247 -9.87 -16.43 -29.20
C THR A 247 -8.88 -17.21 -28.34
N LEU A 248 -9.38 -17.99 -27.37
CA LEU A 248 -8.55 -18.88 -26.55
C LEU A 248 -8.10 -20.09 -27.38
N ARG A 249 -6.80 -20.39 -27.33
CA ARG A 249 -6.18 -21.52 -28.03
C ARG A 249 -5.88 -22.68 -27.10
N LYS A 250 -5.44 -22.38 -25.88
CA LYS A 250 -5.03 -23.39 -24.90
C LYS A 250 -5.07 -22.78 -23.50
N VAL A 251 -5.41 -23.61 -22.51
CA VAL A 251 -5.35 -23.25 -21.10
C VAL A 251 -4.51 -24.31 -20.39
N VAL A 252 -3.52 -23.90 -19.60
CA VAL A 252 -2.67 -24.82 -18.85
C VAL A 252 -2.44 -24.32 -17.43
N ILE A 253 -2.36 -25.25 -16.48
CA ILE A 253 -1.97 -24.94 -15.10
C ILE A 253 -0.47 -24.69 -15.06
N ARG A 254 -0.06 -23.57 -14.46
CA ARG A 254 1.34 -23.15 -14.35
C ARG A 254 1.92 -23.51 -13.00
N GLU A 255 1.47 -22.83 -11.95
CA GLU A 255 1.88 -23.02 -10.56
C GLU A 255 0.61 -23.15 -9.70
N THR A 256 0.69 -23.89 -8.60
CA THR A 256 -0.47 -24.15 -7.75
C THR A 256 -0.06 -24.32 -6.29
N TYR A 257 -0.93 -23.88 -5.39
CA TYR A 257 -0.91 -24.19 -3.96
C TYR A 257 -2.03 -25.16 -3.57
N ASP A 258 -2.73 -25.71 -4.56
CA ASP A 258 -3.78 -26.70 -4.35
C ASP A 258 -3.19 -28.11 -4.20
N THR A 259 -4.04 -29.09 -3.90
CA THR A 259 -3.63 -30.48 -3.68
C THR A 259 -3.19 -31.12 -4.98
N THR A 260 -1.97 -31.65 -5.03
CA THR A 260 -1.34 -32.23 -6.23
C THR A 260 -2.22 -33.27 -6.92
N ASP A 261 -2.88 -34.17 -6.16
CA ASP A 261 -3.78 -35.19 -6.73
C ASP A 261 -4.96 -34.58 -7.51
N TYR A 262 -5.59 -33.53 -6.99
CA TYR A 262 -6.70 -32.87 -7.68
C TYR A 262 -6.21 -32.07 -8.88
N VAL A 263 -5.07 -31.41 -8.76
CA VAL A 263 -4.45 -30.68 -9.87
C VAL A 263 -4.07 -31.63 -11.00
N ASP A 264 -3.52 -32.80 -10.69
CA ASP A 264 -3.12 -33.78 -11.70
C ASP A 264 -4.33 -34.38 -12.42
N ARG A 265 -5.45 -34.60 -11.72
CA ARG A 265 -6.72 -34.94 -12.38
C ARG A 265 -7.18 -33.88 -13.36
N VAL A 266 -7.11 -32.60 -12.98
CA VAL A 266 -7.46 -31.48 -13.89
C VAL A 266 -6.46 -31.36 -15.05
N ARG A 267 -5.16 -31.57 -14.82
CA ARG A 267 -4.13 -31.54 -15.86
C ARG A 267 -4.30 -32.66 -16.89
N ASN A 268 -4.75 -33.83 -16.44
CA ASN A 268 -4.91 -35.02 -17.28
C ASN A 268 -6.30 -35.11 -17.94
N ASP A 269 -7.25 -34.25 -17.57
CA ASP A 269 -8.57 -34.16 -18.18
C ASP A 269 -8.52 -33.23 -19.42
N GLU A 270 -8.14 -33.81 -20.56
CA GLU A 270 -8.03 -33.08 -21.82
C GLU A 270 -9.39 -32.52 -22.30
N GLU A 271 -10.50 -33.20 -22.00
CA GLU A 271 -11.84 -32.78 -22.39
C GLU A 271 -12.23 -31.48 -21.66
N TYR A 272 -11.97 -31.41 -20.36
CA TYR A 272 -12.18 -30.20 -19.56
C TYR A 272 -11.30 -29.05 -20.04
N LEU A 273 -10.01 -29.27 -20.27
CA LEU A 273 -9.10 -28.22 -20.75
C LEU A 273 -9.48 -27.69 -22.15
N GLN A 274 -9.97 -28.57 -23.03
CA GLN A 274 -10.51 -28.18 -24.33
C GLN A 274 -11.81 -27.37 -24.18
N LEU A 275 -12.71 -27.79 -23.28
CA LEU A 275 -13.96 -27.09 -22.99
C LEU A 275 -13.72 -25.61 -22.60
N LEU A 276 -12.66 -25.31 -21.83
CA LEU A 276 -12.33 -23.94 -21.42
C LEU A 276 -12.01 -23.00 -22.60
N THR A 277 -11.62 -23.54 -23.76
CA THR A 277 -11.28 -22.73 -24.95
C THR A 277 -12.50 -22.37 -25.81
N LYS A 278 -13.69 -22.92 -25.49
CA LYS A 278 -14.93 -22.72 -26.23
C LYS A 278 -15.42 -21.26 -26.24
N TRP A 279 -15.16 -20.52 -25.17
CA TRP A 279 -15.59 -19.14 -25.01
C TRP A 279 -14.44 -18.18 -25.34
N SER A 280 -14.78 -17.07 -26.01
CA SER A 280 -13.84 -15.97 -26.22
C SER A 280 -13.53 -15.25 -24.89
N ALA A 281 -12.43 -14.49 -24.85
CA ALA A 281 -12.06 -13.66 -23.71
C ALA A 281 -13.21 -12.74 -23.25
N ARG A 282 -14.04 -12.22 -24.17
CA ARG A 282 -15.20 -11.38 -23.84
C ARG A 282 -16.34 -12.16 -23.19
N GLU A 283 -16.60 -13.37 -23.67
CA GLU A 283 -17.65 -14.22 -23.11
C GLU A 283 -17.22 -14.72 -21.73
N TRP A 284 -15.95 -15.09 -21.56
CA TRP A 284 -15.36 -15.45 -20.27
C TRP A 284 -15.58 -14.38 -19.19
N ALA A 285 -15.44 -13.10 -19.53
CA ALA A 285 -15.62 -11.98 -18.61
C ALA A 285 -17.02 -11.93 -17.94
N THR A 286 -18.05 -12.51 -18.57
CA THR A 286 -19.44 -12.47 -18.09
C THR A 286 -20.05 -13.87 -17.96
N LEU A 287 -19.23 -14.92 -18.02
CA LEU A 287 -19.69 -16.29 -18.13
C LEU A 287 -20.41 -16.75 -16.86
N ASP A 288 -21.61 -17.30 -17.03
CA ASP A 288 -22.39 -17.96 -15.99
C ASP A 288 -22.19 -19.48 -16.15
N PHE A 289 -21.53 -20.11 -15.18
CA PHE A 289 -21.08 -21.50 -15.30
C PHE A 289 -22.25 -22.49 -15.41
N ASP A 290 -23.36 -22.24 -14.72
CA ASP A 290 -24.54 -23.10 -14.75
C ASP A 290 -25.22 -23.03 -16.13
N LYS A 291 -25.38 -21.82 -16.67
CA LYS A 291 -25.95 -21.63 -18.01
C LYS A 291 -25.03 -22.15 -19.11
N ALA A 292 -23.73 -22.02 -18.91
CA ALA A 292 -22.70 -22.50 -19.82
C ALA A 292 -22.55 -24.03 -19.79
N ARG A 293 -23.17 -24.72 -18.82
CA ARG A 293 -22.99 -26.14 -18.51
C ARG A 293 -21.51 -26.50 -18.34
N LEU A 294 -20.77 -25.63 -17.64
CA LEU A 294 -19.39 -25.90 -17.28
C LEU A 294 -19.38 -26.84 -16.07
N GLU A 295 -19.26 -28.14 -16.34
CA GLU A 295 -19.11 -29.17 -15.31
C GLU A 295 -17.63 -29.27 -14.89
N GLY A 296 -17.39 -29.39 -13.59
CA GLY A 296 -16.04 -29.57 -13.05
C GLY A 296 -15.53 -31.00 -13.24
N VAL A 297 -14.22 -31.19 -13.10
CA VAL A 297 -13.56 -32.50 -13.22
C VAL A 297 -13.99 -33.41 -12.07
N ALA A 298 -14.36 -34.66 -12.38
CA ALA A 298 -14.82 -35.63 -11.39
C ALA A 298 -13.76 -35.89 -10.31
N GLY A 299 -14.11 -35.67 -9.05
CA GLY A 299 -13.18 -35.82 -7.92
C GLY A 299 -12.13 -34.70 -7.79
N ALA A 300 -12.17 -33.67 -8.64
CA ALA A 300 -11.37 -32.44 -8.54
C ALA A 300 -12.23 -31.19 -8.82
N THR A 301 -13.50 -31.26 -8.44
CA THR A 301 -14.54 -30.27 -8.80
C THR A 301 -14.18 -28.87 -8.27
N LEU A 302 -13.77 -28.75 -7.00
CA LEU A 302 -13.39 -27.44 -6.43
C LEU A 302 -12.17 -26.83 -7.12
N THR A 303 -11.15 -27.63 -7.43
CA THR A 303 -9.94 -27.20 -8.12
C THR A 303 -10.22 -26.76 -9.56
N SER A 304 -11.02 -27.53 -10.30
CA SER A 304 -11.43 -27.18 -11.67
C SER A 304 -12.30 -25.93 -11.71
N TYR A 305 -13.28 -25.79 -10.81
CA TYR A 305 -14.08 -24.56 -10.72
C TYR A 305 -13.25 -23.35 -10.32
N ALA A 306 -12.31 -23.50 -9.38
CA ALA A 306 -11.42 -22.40 -8.98
C ALA A 306 -10.55 -21.93 -10.15
N MET A 307 -10.03 -22.85 -10.97
CA MET A 307 -9.31 -22.52 -12.19
C MET A 307 -10.19 -21.75 -13.19
N ALA A 308 -11.41 -22.21 -13.46
CA ALA A 308 -12.34 -21.51 -14.35
C ALA A 308 -12.75 -20.12 -13.83
N GLU A 309 -13.00 -20.01 -12.53
CA GLU A 309 -13.31 -18.74 -11.86
C GLU A 309 -12.12 -17.77 -11.91
N GLY A 310 -10.89 -18.28 -11.78
CA GLY A 310 -9.66 -17.49 -11.98
C GLY A 310 -9.55 -16.91 -13.40
N ILE A 311 -9.90 -17.70 -14.43
CA ILE A 311 -9.92 -17.26 -15.84
C ILE A 311 -11.01 -16.20 -16.06
N LYS A 312 -12.22 -16.45 -15.56
CA LYS A 312 -13.35 -15.51 -15.63
C LYS A 312 -13.00 -14.16 -15.00
N ARG A 313 -12.48 -14.16 -13.77
CA ARG A 313 -12.06 -12.93 -13.08
C ARG A 313 -11.00 -12.18 -13.85
N ARG A 314 -10.01 -12.89 -14.39
CA ARG A 314 -8.95 -12.29 -15.19
C ARG A 314 -9.50 -11.53 -16.40
N PHE A 315 -10.43 -12.13 -17.13
CA PHE A 315 -11.01 -11.48 -18.31
C PHE A 315 -12.07 -10.43 -17.96
N ALA A 316 -12.76 -10.56 -16.82
CA ALA A 316 -13.65 -9.52 -16.30
C ALA A 316 -12.87 -8.23 -16.01
N ASP A 317 -11.74 -8.31 -15.31
CA ASP A 317 -10.85 -7.18 -15.04
C ASP A 317 -10.38 -6.49 -16.34
N ASP A 318 -10.16 -7.28 -17.40
CA ASP A 318 -9.67 -6.81 -18.70
C ASP A 318 -10.78 -6.20 -19.60
N ALA A 319 -12.02 -6.69 -19.49
CA ALA A 319 -13.18 -6.15 -20.20
C ALA A 319 -13.62 -4.80 -19.64
N GLU A 320 -13.43 -4.58 -18.33
CA GLU A 320 -13.82 -3.33 -17.67
C GLU A 320 -12.84 -2.17 -17.94
N LYS A 321 -11.55 -2.44 -18.19
CA LYS A 321 -10.60 -1.42 -18.68
C LYS A 321 -10.98 -0.84 -20.06
N ALA A 322 -11.71 -1.60 -20.88
CA ALA A 322 -12.29 -1.10 -22.13
C ALA A 322 -13.58 -0.28 -21.91
N GLY A 323 -14.26 -0.46 -20.78
CA GLY A 323 -15.42 0.36 -20.36
C GLY A 323 -15.07 1.78 -19.91
N ALA A 324 -13.80 2.05 -19.59
CA ALA A 324 -13.28 3.38 -19.27
C ALA A 324 -13.36 4.38 -20.45
N ASP A 325 -13.46 3.89 -21.70
CA ASP A 325 -13.51 4.75 -22.89
C ASP A 325 -14.84 5.54 -23.04
N ILE A 326 -15.96 5.05 -22.48
CA ILE A 326 -17.24 5.78 -22.52
C ILE A 326 -17.21 7.00 -21.59
N ARG A 327 -16.50 6.89 -20.45
CA ARG A 327 -16.37 7.96 -19.44
C ARG A 327 -15.39 9.05 -19.89
N ARG A 328 -14.35 8.64 -20.61
CA ARG A 328 -13.44 9.52 -21.36
C ARG A 328 -14.20 10.51 -22.24
N ARG A 329 -15.34 10.12 -22.81
CA ARG A 329 -16.14 10.97 -23.71
C ARG A 329 -16.74 12.21 -23.01
N THR A 330 -17.21 12.09 -21.77
CA THR A 330 -17.76 13.22 -21.01
C THR A 330 -16.65 14.16 -20.52
N GLU A 331 -15.50 13.62 -20.09
CA GLU A 331 -14.32 14.42 -19.73
C GLU A 331 -13.73 15.15 -20.93
N TRP A 332 -13.73 14.51 -22.11
CA TRP A 332 -13.35 15.16 -23.37
C TRP A 332 -14.23 16.38 -23.68
N THR A 333 -15.52 16.39 -23.36
CA THR A 333 -16.36 17.58 -23.62
C THR A 333 -15.98 18.79 -22.78
N ARG A 334 -15.70 18.59 -21.48
CA ARG A 334 -15.27 19.68 -20.58
C ARG A 334 -13.82 20.11 -20.86
N ALA A 335 -12.94 19.16 -21.13
CA ALA A 335 -11.58 19.45 -21.57
C ALA A 335 -11.59 20.22 -22.90
N ALA A 336 -12.38 19.78 -23.89
CA ALA A 336 -12.55 20.49 -25.16
C ALA A 336 -13.13 21.89 -24.96
N ALA A 337 -14.11 22.06 -24.07
CA ALA A 337 -14.65 23.38 -23.75
C ALA A 337 -13.57 24.31 -23.15
N LEU A 338 -12.75 23.81 -22.22
CA LEU A 338 -11.65 24.59 -21.65
C LEU A 338 -10.59 24.96 -22.72
N TRP A 339 -10.28 24.05 -23.64
CA TRP A 339 -9.44 24.32 -24.80
C TRP A 339 -10.03 25.38 -25.73
N LEU A 340 -11.34 25.34 -25.98
CA LEU A 340 -12.04 26.37 -26.77
C LEU A 340 -11.99 27.74 -26.08
N PHE A 341 -12.13 27.78 -24.75
CA PHE A 341 -11.95 29.01 -23.99
C PHE A 341 -10.52 29.55 -24.09
N ALA A 342 -9.51 28.69 -23.91
CA ALA A 342 -8.10 29.05 -24.04
C ALA A 342 -7.80 29.60 -25.46
N LEU A 343 -8.28 28.93 -26.50
CA LEU A 343 -8.15 29.37 -27.89
C LEU A 343 -8.86 30.71 -28.13
N GLY A 344 -10.10 30.85 -27.67
CA GLY A 344 -10.84 32.10 -27.78
C GLY A 344 -10.16 33.25 -27.03
N GLY A 345 -9.55 32.99 -25.87
CA GLY A 345 -8.73 33.96 -25.13
C GLY A 345 -7.49 34.39 -25.91
N LEU A 346 -6.81 33.46 -26.60
CA LEU A 346 -5.70 33.78 -27.50
C LEU A 346 -6.16 34.60 -28.72
N ILE A 347 -7.28 34.23 -29.35
CA ILE A 347 -7.86 34.99 -30.46
C ILE A 347 -8.20 36.41 -30.00
N MET A 348 -8.87 36.56 -28.86
CA MET A 348 -9.18 37.87 -28.28
C MET A 348 -7.92 38.65 -27.90
N THR A 349 -6.82 37.96 -27.56
CA THR A 349 -5.54 38.59 -27.24
C THR A 349 -4.80 39.08 -28.48
N PHE A 350 -4.82 38.34 -29.58
CA PHE A 350 -3.97 38.61 -30.77
C PHE A 350 -4.72 39.15 -31.99
N SER A 351 -6.05 39.15 -31.98
CA SER A 351 -6.88 39.70 -33.06
C SER A 351 -7.50 41.05 -32.68
N PRO A 352 -7.93 41.88 -33.65
CA PRO A 352 -8.64 43.13 -33.37
C PRO A 352 -10.07 42.92 -32.82
N TRP A 353 -10.52 41.67 -32.62
CA TRP A 353 -11.89 41.38 -32.18
C TRP A 353 -12.19 41.94 -30.79
N HIS A 354 -11.19 42.08 -29.92
CA HIS A 354 -11.34 42.74 -28.62
C HIS A 354 -11.81 44.20 -28.72
N GLY A 355 -11.59 44.86 -29.87
CA GLY A 355 -12.03 46.24 -30.11
C GLY A 355 -13.52 46.35 -30.48
N ARG A 356 -14.15 45.25 -30.93
CA ARG A 356 -15.56 45.25 -31.35
C ARG A 356 -16.49 45.08 -30.14
N PRO A 357 -17.39 46.05 -29.84
CA PRO A 357 -18.14 46.05 -28.59
C PRO A 357 -19.09 44.86 -28.44
N LEU A 358 -19.72 44.40 -29.53
CA LEU A 358 -20.61 43.23 -29.52
C LEU A 358 -19.84 41.93 -29.24
N ILE A 359 -18.73 41.71 -29.95
CA ILE A 359 -17.90 40.50 -29.77
C ILE A 359 -17.32 40.46 -28.36
N ARG A 360 -16.76 41.57 -27.88
CA ARG A 360 -16.23 41.68 -26.52
C ARG A 360 -17.30 41.39 -25.45
N ARG A 361 -18.53 41.88 -25.64
CA ARG A 361 -19.66 41.61 -24.74
C ARG A 361 -20.05 40.14 -24.72
N ALA A 362 -20.23 39.55 -25.90
CA ALA A 362 -20.58 38.14 -26.02
C ALA A 362 -19.51 37.26 -25.35
N TRP A 363 -18.23 37.57 -25.59
CA TRP A 363 -17.11 36.87 -24.95
C TRP A 363 -17.11 37.00 -23.42
N GLN A 364 -17.33 38.21 -22.88
CA GLN A 364 -17.38 38.43 -21.43
C GLN A 364 -18.52 37.66 -20.75
N VAL A 365 -19.71 37.63 -21.37
CA VAL A 365 -20.84 36.83 -20.87
C VAL A 365 -20.53 35.34 -20.94
N LEU A 366 -19.91 34.89 -22.04
CA LEU A 366 -19.50 33.49 -22.20
C LEU A 366 -18.44 33.08 -21.16
N LEU A 367 -17.50 33.97 -20.82
CA LEU A 367 -16.52 33.71 -19.75
C LEU A 367 -17.19 33.59 -18.38
N VAL A 368 -18.13 34.48 -18.06
CA VAL A 368 -18.85 34.46 -16.77
C VAL A 368 -19.72 33.22 -16.64
N ALA A 369 -20.58 32.97 -17.63
CA ALA A 369 -21.53 31.85 -17.59
C ALA A 369 -20.86 30.49 -17.87
N GLY A 370 -19.96 30.44 -18.86
CA GLY A 370 -19.33 29.21 -19.32
C GLY A 370 -18.07 28.83 -18.54
N LEU A 371 -17.04 29.68 -18.53
CA LEU A 371 -15.78 29.35 -17.84
C LEU A 371 -15.91 29.49 -16.31
N GLY A 372 -16.62 30.50 -15.84
CA GLY A 372 -16.89 30.74 -14.41
C GLY A 372 -17.91 29.73 -13.87
N LEU A 373 -19.20 29.98 -14.13
CA LEU A 373 -20.29 29.26 -13.47
C LEU A 373 -20.45 27.79 -13.92
N TRP A 374 -20.22 27.47 -15.20
CA TRP A 374 -20.40 26.12 -15.73
C TRP A 374 -19.16 25.22 -15.57
N LEU A 375 -17.98 25.68 -15.97
CA LEU A 375 -16.74 24.90 -15.85
C LEU A 375 -16.12 24.99 -14.44
N GLY A 376 -16.08 26.18 -13.83
CA GLY A 376 -15.49 26.39 -12.51
C GLY A 376 -13.98 26.11 -12.44
N GLN A 377 -13.29 26.09 -13.59
CA GLN A 377 -11.87 25.73 -13.70
C GLN A 377 -11.04 26.99 -13.97
N LEU A 378 -10.54 27.60 -12.91
CA LEU A 378 -9.86 28.89 -12.93
C LEU A 378 -8.40 28.74 -12.51
N LEU A 379 -7.51 29.61 -12.99
CA LEU A 379 -6.19 29.73 -12.39
C LEU A 379 -6.31 30.54 -11.11
N SER A 380 -5.84 29.94 -10.02
CA SER A 380 -5.79 30.46 -8.66
C SER A 380 -4.39 30.31 -8.08
N LEU A 381 -4.09 31.06 -7.03
CA LEU A 381 -2.82 30.96 -6.30
C LEU A 381 -2.69 29.59 -5.64
N VAL A 382 -3.79 29.02 -5.13
CA VAL A 382 -3.81 27.68 -4.52
C VAL A 382 -3.46 26.60 -5.54
N LEU A 383 -3.89 26.75 -6.80
CA LEU A 383 -3.54 25.83 -7.89
C LEU A 383 -2.02 25.85 -8.17
N PHE A 384 -1.42 27.03 -8.27
CA PHE A 384 0.03 27.16 -8.50
C PHE A 384 0.87 26.64 -7.34
N VAL A 385 0.44 26.87 -6.10
CA VAL A 385 1.10 26.32 -4.90
C VAL A 385 0.97 24.79 -4.87
N GLY A 386 -0.21 24.26 -5.19
CA GLY A 386 -0.45 22.83 -5.32
C GLY A 386 0.47 22.16 -6.35
N TRP A 387 0.58 22.75 -7.56
CA TRP A 387 1.50 22.30 -8.60
C TRP A 387 2.97 22.38 -8.20
N ALA A 388 3.35 23.41 -7.46
CA ALA A 388 4.70 23.54 -6.95
C ALA A 388 5.06 22.43 -5.95
N ARG A 389 4.11 21.99 -5.13
CA ARG A 389 4.34 20.97 -4.09
C ARG A 389 4.31 19.54 -4.61
N HIS A 390 3.33 19.23 -5.46
CA HIS A 390 3.01 17.85 -5.85
C HIS A 390 3.28 17.55 -7.33
N GLY A 391 3.64 18.58 -8.11
CA GLY A 391 3.82 18.46 -9.55
C GLY A 391 2.54 18.68 -10.35
N LEU A 392 2.62 18.44 -11.65
CA LEU A 392 1.56 18.72 -12.62
C LEU A 392 0.74 17.46 -12.91
N GLY A 393 -0.59 17.57 -12.78
CA GLY A 393 -1.53 16.50 -13.11
C GLY A 393 -1.80 16.36 -14.61
N TRP A 394 -0.78 16.00 -15.40
CA TRP A 394 -0.84 15.94 -16.87
C TRP A 394 -1.96 15.07 -17.43
N THR A 395 -2.31 14.01 -16.72
CA THR A 395 -3.32 13.03 -17.12
C THR A 395 -4.75 13.48 -16.77
N GLN A 396 -4.93 14.21 -15.66
CA GLN A 396 -6.23 14.53 -15.08
C GLN A 396 -6.70 15.96 -15.42
N THR A 397 -5.77 16.90 -15.60
CA THR A 397 -6.10 18.34 -15.77
C THR A 397 -5.38 19.02 -16.95
N PRO A 398 -5.27 18.39 -18.14
CA PRO A 398 -4.47 18.93 -19.25
C PRO A 398 -4.89 20.32 -19.71
N GLY A 399 -6.20 20.64 -19.66
CA GLY A 399 -6.69 21.96 -20.04
C GLY A 399 -6.33 23.07 -19.04
N LEU A 400 -6.27 22.78 -17.74
CA LEU A 400 -5.83 23.75 -16.72
C LEU A 400 -4.33 24.01 -16.85
N ILE A 401 -3.54 22.96 -17.09
CA ILE A 401 -2.10 23.09 -17.35
C ILE A 401 -1.86 23.96 -18.59
N ALA A 402 -2.60 23.73 -19.67
CA ALA A 402 -2.53 24.56 -20.88
C ALA A 402 -2.88 26.03 -20.59
N LEU A 403 -3.94 26.27 -19.82
CA LEU A 403 -4.35 27.62 -19.40
C LEU A 403 -3.25 28.30 -18.57
N GLY A 404 -2.63 27.58 -17.63
CA GLY A 404 -1.50 28.03 -16.81
C GLY A 404 -0.28 28.36 -17.66
N ALA A 405 0.07 27.49 -18.62
CA ALA A 405 1.14 27.72 -19.57
C ALA A 405 0.88 28.99 -20.41
N ILE A 406 -0.33 29.18 -20.92
CA ILE A 406 -0.73 30.41 -21.64
C ILE A 406 -0.59 31.64 -20.73
N ALA A 407 -1.03 31.53 -19.48
CA ALA A 407 -0.99 32.63 -18.51
C ALA A 407 0.45 33.04 -18.14
N LEU A 408 1.42 32.12 -18.16
CA LEU A 408 2.82 32.40 -17.81
C LEU A 408 3.70 32.70 -19.05
N LEU A 409 3.57 31.94 -20.13
CA LEU A 409 4.45 32.02 -21.31
C LEU A 409 4.11 33.20 -22.23
N VAL A 410 2.83 33.55 -22.39
CA VAL A 410 2.43 34.66 -23.28
C VAL A 410 2.87 36.02 -22.72
N PRO A 411 2.72 36.34 -21.42
CA PRO A 411 3.28 37.56 -20.87
C PRO A 411 4.81 37.63 -20.94
N TRP A 412 5.47 36.48 -20.82
CA TRP A 412 6.94 36.35 -20.91
C TRP A 412 7.48 36.60 -22.33
N SER A 413 6.77 36.12 -23.35
CA SER A 413 7.22 36.19 -24.75
C SER A 413 6.63 37.38 -25.54
N ALA A 414 5.32 37.60 -25.43
CA ALA A 414 4.55 38.50 -26.28
C ALA A 414 4.10 39.81 -25.60
N ARG A 415 4.48 40.04 -24.33
CA ARG A 415 4.14 41.24 -23.53
C ARG A 415 2.64 41.46 -23.27
N ARG A 416 1.78 40.50 -23.64
CA ARG A 416 0.31 40.54 -23.48
C ARG A 416 -0.11 39.67 -22.30
N GLN A 417 -1.24 39.99 -21.67
CA GLN A 417 -1.78 39.26 -20.50
C GLN A 417 -3.11 38.59 -20.85
N PRO A 418 -3.07 37.42 -21.54
CA PRO A 418 -4.29 36.78 -22.02
C PRO A 418 -5.21 36.38 -20.86
N TYR A 419 -4.65 35.89 -19.75
CA TYR A 419 -5.47 35.42 -18.64
C TYR A 419 -6.28 36.54 -17.98
N CYS A 420 -5.59 37.54 -17.43
CA CYS A 420 -6.23 38.63 -16.69
C CYS A 420 -7.21 39.45 -17.54
N HIS A 421 -6.97 39.60 -18.85
CA HIS A 421 -7.79 40.45 -19.72
C HIS A 421 -8.86 39.69 -20.52
N HIS A 422 -8.62 38.43 -20.86
CA HIS A 422 -9.44 37.70 -21.83
C HIS A 422 -9.90 36.31 -21.38
N LEU A 423 -9.53 35.84 -20.19
CA LEU A 423 -9.94 34.53 -19.69
C LEU A 423 -10.50 34.57 -18.26
N CYS A 424 -10.07 35.49 -17.40
CA CYS A 424 -10.54 35.59 -16.01
C CYS A 424 -12.02 36.02 -15.94
N PRO A 425 -12.95 35.17 -15.45
CA PRO A 425 -14.38 35.52 -15.36
C PRO A 425 -14.66 36.64 -14.37
N HIS A 426 -13.93 36.70 -13.25
CA HIS A 426 -14.05 37.80 -12.30
C HIS A 426 -13.64 39.15 -12.91
N GLY A 427 -12.59 39.17 -13.75
CA GLY A 427 -12.18 40.35 -14.49
C GLY A 427 -13.23 40.77 -15.53
N ALA A 428 -13.79 39.80 -16.25
CA ALA A 428 -14.86 40.02 -17.22
C ALA A 428 -16.12 40.61 -16.57
N ALA A 429 -16.52 40.10 -15.40
CA ALA A 429 -17.65 40.62 -14.63
C ALA A 429 -17.42 42.07 -14.15
N GLN A 430 -16.25 42.38 -13.62
CA GLN A 430 -15.90 43.76 -13.24
C GLN A 430 -15.91 44.72 -14.45
N GLU A 431 -15.46 44.28 -15.63
CA GLU A 431 -15.48 45.10 -16.83
C GLU A 431 -16.89 45.32 -17.39
N LEU A 432 -17.79 44.34 -17.25
CA LEU A 432 -19.20 44.50 -17.57
C LEU A 432 -19.85 45.57 -16.66
N LEU A 433 -19.51 45.60 -15.38
CA LEU A 433 -20.00 46.59 -14.40
C LEU A 433 -19.37 47.98 -14.55
N GLY A 434 -18.07 48.08 -14.89
CA GLY A 434 -17.36 49.36 -15.09
C GLY A 434 -17.84 50.21 -16.27
N ARG A 435 -19.00 49.89 -16.84
CA ARG A 435 -19.67 50.66 -17.90
C ARG A 435 -20.57 51.76 -17.35
N PHE A 436 -20.90 51.72 -16.06
CA PHE A 436 -21.63 52.79 -15.38
C PHE A 436 -20.71 54.00 -15.11
N ARG A 437 -20.20 54.62 -16.19
CA ARG A 437 -19.20 55.70 -16.14
C ARG A 437 -19.59 56.90 -15.27
N ARG A 438 -20.89 57.10 -15.02
CA ARG A 438 -21.43 58.16 -14.16
C ARG A 438 -21.05 58.02 -12.69
N LEU A 439 -20.71 56.81 -12.23
CA LEU A 439 -20.32 56.52 -10.85
C LEU A 439 -18.81 56.55 -10.63
N HIS A 440 -18.02 56.79 -11.69
CA HIS A 440 -16.57 56.67 -11.59
C HIS A 440 -15.94 57.77 -10.74
N VAL A 441 -15.05 57.36 -9.83
CA VAL A 441 -14.27 58.25 -8.97
C VAL A 441 -12.81 58.22 -9.40
N SER A 442 -12.18 59.39 -9.50
CA SER A 442 -10.74 59.48 -9.77
C SER A 442 -9.93 59.12 -8.53
N VAL A 443 -8.99 58.20 -8.67
CA VAL A 443 -8.04 57.84 -7.60
C VAL A 443 -6.83 58.78 -7.70
N SER A 444 -6.46 59.43 -6.59
CA SER A 444 -5.27 60.29 -6.55
C SER A 444 -4.00 59.51 -6.88
N GLY A 445 -2.97 60.18 -7.42
CA GLY A 445 -1.71 59.51 -7.80
C GLY A 445 -1.04 58.79 -6.63
N GLN A 446 -1.10 59.39 -5.43
CA GLN A 446 -0.55 58.79 -4.21
C GLN A 446 -1.34 57.57 -3.75
N ALA A 447 -2.68 57.63 -3.78
CA ALA A 447 -3.53 56.48 -3.47
C ALA A 447 -3.33 55.35 -4.48
N HIS A 448 -3.18 55.65 -5.77
CA HIS A 448 -2.88 54.65 -6.80
C HIS A 448 -1.53 53.97 -6.55
N ALA A 449 -0.48 54.74 -6.24
CA ALA A 449 0.86 54.21 -5.95
C ALA A 449 0.84 53.25 -4.75
N TRP A 450 0.11 53.60 -3.69
CA TRP A 450 -0.04 52.74 -2.51
C TRP A 450 -0.89 51.50 -2.81
N LEU A 451 -2.10 51.67 -3.35
CA LEU A 451 -3.02 50.56 -3.64
C LEU A 451 -2.46 49.56 -4.65
N SER A 452 -1.67 50.02 -5.63
CA SER A 452 -1.06 49.13 -6.64
C SER A 452 0.09 48.28 -6.09
N SER A 453 0.58 48.56 -4.88
CA SER A 453 1.56 47.72 -4.18
C SER A 453 0.91 46.57 -3.39
N LEU A 454 -0.35 46.75 -2.96
CA LEU A 454 -1.07 45.80 -2.11
C LEU A 454 -1.15 44.37 -2.69
N PRO A 455 -1.42 44.14 -3.99
CA PRO A 455 -1.41 42.79 -4.56
C PRO A 455 -0.08 42.04 -4.39
N TYR A 456 1.04 42.75 -4.42
CA TYR A 456 2.37 42.16 -4.24
C TYR A 456 2.66 41.86 -2.78
N VAL A 457 2.15 42.68 -1.85
CA VAL A 457 2.22 42.41 -0.41
C VAL A 457 1.40 41.16 -0.07
N VAL A 458 0.18 41.06 -0.61
CA VAL A 458 -0.67 39.87 -0.42
C VAL A 458 -0.02 38.63 -1.03
N LEU A 459 0.59 38.73 -2.22
CA LEU A 459 1.34 37.63 -2.84
C LEU A 459 2.54 37.18 -1.99
N ALA A 460 3.31 38.12 -1.46
CA ALA A 460 4.45 37.83 -0.59
C ALA A 460 4.01 37.16 0.72
N ALA A 461 2.95 37.68 1.34
CA ALA A 461 2.35 37.09 2.53
C ALA A 461 1.82 35.68 2.26
N ALA A 462 1.16 35.46 1.12
CA ALA A 462 0.67 34.14 0.73
C ALA A 462 1.81 33.14 0.48
N PHE A 463 2.92 33.56 -0.14
CA PHE A 463 4.10 32.72 -0.32
C PHE A 463 4.74 32.33 1.02
N LEU A 464 4.95 33.30 1.92
CA LEU A 464 5.51 33.03 3.25
C LEU A 464 4.58 32.17 4.10
N ALA A 465 3.26 32.41 4.04
CA ALA A 465 2.28 31.59 4.72
C ALA A 465 2.28 30.15 4.19
N ALA A 466 2.40 29.97 2.87
CA ALA A 466 2.53 28.65 2.26
C ALA A 466 3.81 27.91 2.66
N LEU A 467 4.88 28.64 2.99
CA LEU A 467 6.15 28.08 3.44
C LEU A 467 6.12 27.70 4.92
N LEU A 468 5.53 28.55 5.77
CA LEU A 468 5.49 28.38 7.23
C LEU A 468 4.35 27.48 7.70
N TRP A 469 3.22 27.51 7.01
CA TRP A 469 2.00 26.77 7.36
C TRP A 469 1.44 26.06 6.14
N PRO A 470 1.97 24.86 5.81
CA PRO A 470 1.62 24.17 4.58
C PRO A 470 0.12 23.92 4.40
N THR A 471 -0.63 23.78 5.49
CA THR A 471 -2.08 23.53 5.51
C THR A 471 -2.95 24.78 5.32
N THR A 472 -2.36 25.96 5.09
CA THR A 472 -3.12 27.21 4.93
C THR A 472 -3.97 27.20 3.65
N ASN A 473 -5.27 27.49 3.78
CA ASN A 473 -6.17 27.64 2.64
C ASN A 473 -5.97 29.01 1.95
N LEU A 474 -5.17 29.01 0.89
CA LEU A 474 -4.93 30.22 0.07
C LEU A 474 -6.10 30.58 -0.86
N GLY A 475 -7.06 29.68 -1.11
CA GLY A 475 -8.24 29.97 -1.94
C GLY A 475 -9.08 31.11 -1.38
N ARG A 476 -9.07 31.28 -0.04
CA ARG A 476 -9.78 32.37 0.67
C ARG A 476 -9.21 33.77 0.43
N TRP A 477 -8.04 33.87 -0.19
CA TRP A 477 -7.35 35.14 -0.40
C TRP A 477 -7.71 35.78 -1.74
N GLU A 478 -8.59 35.14 -2.51
CA GLU A 478 -9.04 35.62 -3.82
C GLU A 478 -10.49 35.18 -4.14
N PRO A 479 -11.18 35.84 -5.08
CA PRO A 479 -12.61 35.66 -5.30
C PRO A 479 -12.94 34.54 -6.28
N PHE A 480 -11.99 33.69 -6.67
CA PHE A 480 -12.18 32.75 -7.77
C PHE A 480 -13.15 31.61 -7.43
N ASP A 481 -13.10 31.11 -6.20
CA ASP A 481 -14.01 30.06 -5.73
C ASP A 481 -15.48 30.54 -5.71
N ALA A 482 -15.71 31.87 -5.66
CA ALA A 482 -17.05 32.47 -5.75
C ALA A 482 -17.74 32.25 -7.10
N TRP A 483 -16.99 31.93 -8.15
CA TRP A 483 -17.54 31.64 -9.47
C TRP A 483 -17.90 30.17 -9.65
N THR A 484 -17.64 29.31 -8.65
CA THR A 484 -18.09 27.92 -8.67
C THR A 484 -19.48 27.82 -8.05
N LEU A 485 -20.45 27.29 -8.81
CA LEU A 485 -21.81 27.10 -8.29
C LEU A 485 -21.78 26.13 -7.09
N GLY A 486 -22.41 26.54 -5.98
CA GLY A 486 -22.50 25.73 -4.76
C GLY A 486 -21.21 25.63 -3.95
N GLY A 487 -20.21 26.52 -4.13
CA GLY A 487 -18.90 26.38 -3.48
C GLY A 487 -18.20 27.54 -2.82
N ALA A 488 -18.76 28.74 -2.88
CA ALA A 488 -18.11 29.86 -2.24
C ALA A 488 -18.25 29.76 -0.72
N THR A 489 -17.14 29.67 0.01
CA THR A 489 -17.15 30.04 1.43
C THR A 489 -17.44 31.55 1.56
N ALA A 490 -17.86 31.99 2.74
CA ALA A 490 -18.29 33.38 2.95
C ALA A 490 -17.22 34.41 2.52
N ILE A 491 -15.93 34.06 2.62
CA ILE A 491 -14.81 34.97 2.34
C ILE A 491 -14.59 35.20 0.83
N PRO A 492 -14.38 34.19 -0.04
CA PRO A 492 -14.33 34.39 -1.49
C PRO A 492 -15.55 35.11 -2.04
N LEU A 493 -16.75 34.79 -1.54
CA LEU A 493 -17.99 35.45 -1.95
C LEU A 493 -18.00 36.93 -1.55
N ALA A 494 -17.59 37.26 -0.33
CA ALA A 494 -17.47 38.63 0.12
C ALA A 494 -16.42 39.40 -0.69
N LEU A 495 -15.24 38.82 -0.96
CA LEU A 495 -14.22 39.42 -1.81
C LEU A 495 -14.72 39.65 -3.24
N ALA A 496 -15.47 38.69 -3.80
CA ALA A 496 -16.07 38.81 -5.12
C ALA A 496 -17.09 39.95 -5.14
N ALA A 497 -18.01 39.99 -4.16
CA ALA A 497 -19.03 41.03 -4.04
C ALA A 497 -18.41 42.42 -3.84
N LEU A 498 -17.46 42.56 -2.90
CA LEU A 498 -16.74 43.81 -2.66
C LEU A 498 -15.97 44.27 -3.91
N GLY A 499 -15.30 43.35 -4.61
CA GLY A 499 -14.58 43.65 -5.84
C GLY A 499 -15.50 44.12 -6.98
N LEU A 500 -16.70 43.53 -7.09
CA LEU A 500 -17.72 43.91 -8.07
C LEU A 500 -18.35 45.27 -7.72
N VAL A 501 -18.71 45.51 -6.46
CA VAL A 501 -19.24 46.79 -5.98
C VAL A 501 -18.21 47.90 -6.16
N ALA A 502 -16.96 47.68 -5.75
CA ALA A 502 -15.88 48.64 -5.96
C ALA A 502 -15.66 48.94 -7.46
N SER A 503 -15.95 47.98 -8.34
CA SER A 503 -15.81 48.16 -9.79
C SER A 503 -16.87 49.05 -10.42
N LEU A 504 -17.94 49.39 -9.70
CA LEU A 504 -18.88 50.45 -10.11
C LEU A 504 -18.25 51.84 -10.02
N PHE A 505 -17.31 52.04 -9.08
CA PHE A 505 -16.65 53.33 -8.84
C PHE A 505 -15.25 53.41 -9.46
N ILE A 506 -14.50 52.30 -9.44
CA ILE A 506 -13.14 52.21 -9.95
C ILE A 506 -13.08 51.04 -10.93
N PRO A 507 -12.93 51.28 -12.25
CA PRO A 507 -12.94 50.20 -13.23
C PRO A 507 -11.91 49.10 -12.90
N GLN A 508 -12.39 47.86 -12.77
CA GLN A 508 -11.58 46.67 -12.44
C GLN A 508 -10.82 46.82 -11.10
N ALA A 509 -11.48 47.33 -10.07
CA ALA A 509 -10.89 47.67 -8.77
C ALA A 509 -10.08 46.51 -8.18
N PHE A 510 -10.67 45.31 -8.10
CA PHE A 510 -10.02 44.14 -7.50
C PHE A 510 -8.84 43.64 -8.37
N CYS A 511 -9.01 43.61 -9.70
CA CYS A 511 -7.92 43.22 -10.61
C CYS A 511 -6.72 44.19 -10.57
N LYS A 512 -6.97 45.47 -10.24
CA LYS A 512 -5.91 46.48 -10.10
C LYS A 512 -5.23 46.44 -8.74
N TYR A 513 -6.00 46.32 -7.66
CA TYR A 513 -5.52 46.60 -6.31
C TYR A 513 -5.65 45.43 -5.32
N GLY A 514 -6.33 44.34 -5.66
CA GLY A 514 -6.58 43.23 -4.73
C GLY A 514 -6.08 41.85 -5.17
N CYS A 515 -5.77 41.63 -6.45
CA CYS A 515 -5.57 40.28 -6.99
C CYS A 515 -4.12 39.76 -6.89
N PRO A 516 -3.80 38.83 -5.96
CA PRO A 516 -2.44 38.28 -5.83
C PRO A 516 -2.03 37.40 -7.01
N THR A 517 -2.94 36.58 -7.55
CA THR A 517 -2.71 35.82 -8.80
C THR A 517 -2.37 36.76 -9.96
N GLY A 518 -3.06 37.90 -10.07
CA GLY A 518 -2.75 38.92 -11.07
C GLY A 518 -1.38 39.58 -10.85
N ALA A 519 -0.93 39.72 -9.60
CA ALA A 519 0.40 40.22 -9.24
C ALA A 519 1.50 39.23 -9.67
N LEU A 520 1.28 37.94 -9.44
CA LEU A 520 2.16 36.85 -9.88
C LEU A 520 2.35 36.87 -11.40
N LEU A 521 1.25 36.91 -12.17
CA LEU A 521 1.31 36.98 -13.64
C LEU A 521 1.91 38.29 -14.16
N LYS A 522 1.78 39.39 -13.41
CA LYS A 522 2.45 40.67 -13.74
C LYS A 522 3.95 40.63 -13.44
N LEU A 523 4.42 39.79 -12.53
CA LEU A 523 5.85 39.62 -12.22
C LEU A 523 6.60 39.03 -13.41
N VAL A 524 6.00 38.06 -14.12
CA VAL A 524 6.60 37.38 -15.28
C VAL A 524 6.53 38.21 -16.56
N ARG A 525 5.62 39.18 -16.62
CA ARG A 525 5.35 39.97 -17.82
C ARG A 525 6.54 40.83 -18.24
N THR A 526 6.89 40.76 -19.52
CA THR A 526 7.84 41.71 -20.12
C THR A 526 7.21 43.08 -20.35
N GLN A 527 7.85 44.16 -19.86
CA GLN A 527 7.30 45.53 -19.93
C GLN A 527 7.74 46.33 -21.16
N SER A 528 8.96 46.16 -21.65
CA SER A 528 9.52 46.94 -22.77
C SER A 528 10.61 46.18 -23.54
N GLU A 529 11.15 46.77 -24.61
CA GLU A 529 12.31 46.22 -25.37
C GLU A 529 13.63 46.33 -24.60
N ARG A 530 13.72 47.31 -23.71
CA ARG A 530 14.86 47.55 -22.81
C ARG A 530 14.35 47.37 -21.39
N GLU A 531 14.34 46.12 -20.93
CA GLU A 531 13.93 45.85 -19.57
C GLU A 531 14.99 46.33 -18.58
N SER A 532 14.52 46.94 -17.49
CA SER A 532 15.35 47.32 -16.35
C SER A 532 14.85 46.64 -15.09
N TRP A 533 15.77 46.46 -14.15
CA TRP A 533 15.45 45.93 -12.83
C TRP A 533 14.47 46.87 -12.11
N SER A 534 13.34 46.34 -11.68
CA SER A 534 12.25 47.10 -11.08
C SER A 534 12.13 46.85 -9.58
N ARG A 535 11.35 47.70 -8.88
CA ARG A 535 11.02 47.49 -7.46
C ARG A 535 10.36 46.13 -7.18
N ARG A 536 9.65 45.57 -8.17
CA ARG A 536 9.00 44.25 -8.07
C ARG A 536 10.03 43.13 -8.09
N ASP A 537 11.08 43.30 -8.90
CA ASP A 537 12.18 42.34 -8.99
C ASP A 537 12.97 42.32 -7.66
N THR A 538 13.27 43.50 -7.10
CA THR A 538 13.87 43.62 -5.75
C THR A 538 12.98 42.98 -4.68
N GLY A 539 11.67 43.26 -4.70
CA GLY A 539 10.73 42.70 -3.72
C GLY A 539 10.67 41.18 -3.77
N ALA A 540 10.61 40.59 -4.96
CA ALA A 540 10.62 39.14 -5.13
C ALA A 540 11.97 38.53 -4.73
N ALA A 541 13.11 39.15 -5.05
CA ALA A 541 14.42 38.70 -4.57
C ALA A 541 14.51 38.69 -3.04
N ALA A 542 14.03 39.75 -2.38
CA ALA A 542 14.04 39.85 -0.92
C ALA A 542 13.16 38.79 -0.25
N ILE A 543 11.95 38.57 -0.77
CA ILE A 543 11.02 37.55 -0.23
C ILE A 543 11.52 36.13 -0.46
N LEU A 544 12.13 35.84 -1.62
CA LEU A 544 12.77 34.55 -1.87
C LEU A 544 13.99 34.32 -0.98
N GLY A 545 14.80 35.36 -0.76
CA GLY A 545 15.92 35.33 0.18
C GLY A 545 15.45 35.06 1.62
N LEU A 546 14.37 35.72 2.05
CA LEU A 546 13.73 35.45 3.34
C LEU A 546 13.19 34.02 3.42
N GLY A 547 12.51 33.53 2.39
CA GLY A 547 12.01 32.15 2.33
C GLY A 547 13.13 31.11 2.40
N ALA A 548 14.24 31.33 1.67
CA ALA A 548 15.42 30.49 1.74
C ALA A 548 16.09 30.54 3.12
N LEU A 549 16.18 31.73 3.73
CA LEU A 549 16.71 31.88 5.08
C LEU A 549 15.83 31.15 6.09
N LEU A 550 14.51 31.31 6.05
CA LEU A 550 13.56 30.60 6.90
C LEU A 550 13.69 29.08 6.74
N HIS A 551 13.88 28.59 5.51
CA HIS A 551 14.15 27.18 5.25
C HIS A 551 15.49 26.70 5.87
N LEU A 552 16.51 27.57 5.94
CA LEU A 552 17.82 27.23 6.49
C LEU A 552 17.90 27.38 8.02
N THR A 553 17.12 28.30 8.61
CA THR A 553 17.20 28.67 10.03
C THR A 553 16.12 28.05 10.90
N LEU A 554 15.00 27.61 10.32
CA LEU A 554 14.02 26.81 11.06
C LEU A 554 14.58 25.39 11.18
N PRO A 555 14.91 24.90 12.39
CA PRO A 555 15.21 23.48 12.56
C PRO A 555 14.00 22.68 12.08
N ALA A 556 14.23 21.61 11.32
CA ALA A 556 13.20 20.72 10.80
C ALA A 556 12.25 20.17 11.89
N GLU A 557 12.58 20.36 13.16
CA GLU A 557 11.79 20.00 14.33
C GLU A 557 10.56 20.89 14.60
N ASN A 558 10.44 22.10 14.05
CA ASN A 558 9.34 23.03 14.42
C ASN A 558 8.08 22.97 13.54
N ILE A 559 7.94 21.99 12.63
CA ILE A 559 6.66 21.67 11.97
C ILE A 559 5.97 20.47 12.64
N HIS A 560 6.59 19.86 13.67
CA HIS A 560 6.04 18.74 14.43
C HIS A 560 5.58 19.18 15.82
N LEU A 561 4.51 19.98 15.90
CA LEU A 561 3.72 20.03 17.13
C LEU A 561 2.77 18.83 17.15
N ALA A 562 3.24 17.75 17.80
CA ALA A 562 2.52 16.61 18.39
C ALA A 562 2.93 15.20 17.91
N SER A 563 4.22 14.83 18.05
CA SER A 563 4.66 13.46 18.41
C SER A 563 6.18 13.43 18.51
N GLY A 564 6.75 12.83 19.57
CA GLY A 564 8.19 12.83 19.85
C GLY A 564 9.06 12.19 18.76
N PRO A 565 10.41 12.27 18.88
CA PRO A 565 11.32 11.81 17.84
C PRO A 565 11.30 10.28 17.73
N THR A 566 10.58 9.75 16.74
CA THR A 566 10.76 8.36 16.29
C THR A 566 11.80 8.35 15.18
N THR A 567 12.99 7.84 15.49
CA THR A 567 13.97 7.42 14.49
C THR A 567 13.27 6.57 13.43
N ALA A 568 13.50 6.82 12.15
CA ALA A 568 12.84 6.07 11.08
C ALA A 568 13.03 4.56 11.27
N VAL A 569 11.93 3.81 11.22
CA VAL A 569 11.91 2.35 11.29
C VAL A 569 11.40 1.82 9.96
N THR A 570 12.22 1.04 9.28
CA THR A 570 11.78 0.27 8.11
C THR A 570 11.19 -1.05 8.59
N GLU A 571 9.96 -1.37 8.17
CA GLU A 571 9.28 -2.62 8.51
C GLU A 571 9.10 -3.50 7.27
N LEU A 572 9.53 -4.75 7.40
CA LEU A 572 9.44 -5.84 6.43
C LEU A 572 8.55 -6.92 7.04
N HIS A 573 7.76 -7.61 6.22
CA HIS A 573 6.88 -8.68 6.70
C HIS A 573 6.55 -9.67 5.59
N GLY A 574 6.22 -10.89 5.97
CA GLY A 574 5.80 -11.94 5.05
C GLY A 574 5.24 -13.16 5.77
N GLY A 575 5.01 -14.24 5.02
CA GLY A 575 4.54 -15.53 5.55
C GLY A 575 5.61 -16.61 5.45
N ILE A 576 5.73 -17.46 6.47
CA ILE A 576 6.62 -18.63 6.49
C ILE A 576 6.18 -19.62 7.58
N PHE A 577 6.46 -20.92 7.45
CA PHE A 577 6.18 -21.96 8.46
C PHE A 577 4.71 -22.07 8.86
N GLY A 578 3.77 -21.65 8.00
CA GLY A 578 2.35 -21.55 8.34
C GLY A 578 1.99 -20.42 9.32
N THR A 579 2.90 -19.47 9.51
CA THR A 579 2.76 -18.26 10.34
C THR A 579 3.30 -17.02 9.59
N THR A 580 3.48 -15.90 10.29
CA THR A 580 4.04 -14.65 9.76
C THR A 580 5.43 -14.38 10.33
N TRP A 581 6.19 -13.57 9.61
CA TRP A 581 7.42 -12.96 10.11
C TRP A 581 7.37 -11.44 9.92
N THR A 582 8.03 -10.71 10.82
CA THR A 582 8.18 -9.25 10.80
C THR A 582 9.62 -8.87 11.12
N VAL A 583 10.22 -7.97 10.35
CA VAL A 583 11.55 -7.41 10.64
C VAL A 583 11.47 -5.89 10.66
N LYS A 584 11.91 -5.29 11.75
CA LYS A 584 11.98 -3.83 11.97
C LYS A 584 13.42 -3.41 12.05
N VAL A 585 13.84 -2.44 11.25
CA VAL A 585 15.20 -1.90 11.24
C VAL A 585 15.15 -0.41 11.54
N ARG A 586 15.83 0.04 12.59
CA ARG A 586 15.89 1.45 13.00
C ARG A 586 17.17 2.09 12.45
N GLY A 587 17.07 3.20 11.73
CA GLY A 587 18.25 3.92 11.21
C GLY A 587 18.15 4.30 9.73
N ALA A 588 19.31 4.45 9.08
CA ALA A 588 19.44 4.95 7.70
C ALA A 588 18.64 4.11 6.69
N SER A 589 18.31 4.72 5.54
CA SER A 589 17.53 4.09 4.48
C SER A 589 18.16 2.78 3.99
N VAL A 590 17.50 1.66 4.27
CA VAL A 590 17.82 0.36 3.71
C VAL A 590 17.14 0.20 2.34
N ASP A 591 17.78 -0.55 1.43
CA ASP A 591 17.08 -1.02 0.23
C ASP A 591 16.07 -2.08 0.66
N ARG A 592 14.85 -1.62 0.94
CA ARG A 592 13.73 -2.43 1.43
C ARG A 592 13.49 -3.65 0.53
N ASP A 593 13.52 -3.45 -0.79
CA ASP A 593 13.17 -4.50 -1.74
C ASP A 593 14.28 -5.56 -1.86
N LEU A 594 15.55 -5.15 -1.80
CA LEU A 594 16.65 -6.10 -1.73
C LEU A 594 16.61 -6.91 -0.43
N LEU A 595 16.48 -6.23 0.70
CA LEU A 595 16.53 -6.86 2.02
C LEU A 595 15.34 -7.79 2.25
N ASN A 596 14.13 -7.38 1.84
CA ASN A 596 12.93 -8.24 1.89
C ASN A 596 13.12 -9.52 1.07
N ARG A 597 13.64 -9.40 -0.16
CA ARG A 597 13.89 -10.55 -1.04
C ARG A 597 14.92 -11.52 -0.46
N GLU A 598 15.99 -11.02 0.14
CA GLU A 598 17.02 -11.89 0.74
C GLU A 598 16.49 -12.61 2.00
N ILE A 599 15.75 -11.90 2.85
CA ILE A 599 15.11 -12.48 4.03
C ILE A 599 14.09 -13.55 3.61
N GLU A 600 13.21 -13.24 2.65
CA GLU A 600 12.24 -14.21 2.12
C GLU A 600 12.94 -15.42 1.49
N ALA A 601 14.00 -15.21 0.72
CA ALA A 601 14.74 -16.30 0.09
C ALA A 601 15.35 -17.24 1.15
N GLU A 602 15.93 -16.68 2.21
CA GLU A 602 16.53 -17.49 3.28
C GLU A 602 15.48 -18.21 4.12
N LEU A 603 14.40 -17.54 4.50
CA LEU A 603 13.29 -18.15 5.23
C LEU A 603 12.66 -19.30 4.42
N ASN A 604 12.43 -19.09 3.11
CA ASN A 604 11.97 -20.14 2.22
C ASN A 604 13.00 -21.28 2.11
N ARG A 605 14.30 -20.98 1.95
CA ARG A 605 15.36 -22.01 1.92
C ARG A 605 15.30 -22.88 3.17
N ILE A 606 15.19 -22.28 4.35
CA ILE A 606 15.07 -22.99 5.63
C ILE A 606 13.81 -23.86 5.66
N GLU A 607 12.65 -23.33 5.29
CA GLU A 607 11.40 -24.11 5.26
C GLU A 607 11.50 -25.30 4.30
N PHE A 608 11.96 -25.08 3.07
CA PHE A 608 12.12 -26.14 2.08
C PHE A 608 13.21 -27.14 2.45
N SER A 609 14.21 -26.75 3.23
CA SER A 609 15.31 -27.63 3.64
C SER A 609 15.02 -28.43 4.91
N LEU A 610 14.35 -27.84 5.90
CA LEU A 610 14.25 -28.41 7.25
C LEU A 610 12.82 -28.73 7.70
N SER A 611 11.79 -28.11 7.12
CA SER A 611 10.42 -28.32 7.59
C SER A 611 9.90 -29.70 7.22
N HIS A 612 9.40 -30.45 8.20
CA HIS A 612 8.78 -31.75 7.97
C HIS A 612 7.41 -31.66 7.25
N TRP A 613 6.90 -30.43 7.05
CA TRP A 613 5.71 -30.14 6.22
C TRP A 613 6.03 -30.07 4.73
N ARG A 614 7.30 -29.91 4.35
CA ARG A 614 7.75 -29.88 2.96
C ARG A 614 8.22 -31.27 2.56
N GLU A 615 7.56 -31.87 1.58
CA GLU A 615 7.85 -33.25 1.17
C GLU A 615 9.31 -33.44 0.71
N ALA A 616 9.89 -32.43 0.06
CA ALA A 616 11.26 -32.47 -0.45
C ALA A 616 12.34 -32.11 0.58
N SER A 617 11.99 -31.80 1.84
CA SER A 617 12.98 -31.37 2.85
C SER A 617 13.90 -32.50 3.30
N ALA A 618 15.07 -32.14 3.83
CA ALA A 618 16.03 -33.09 4.41
C ALA A 618 15.41 -33.87 5.59
N SER A 619 14.61 -33.19 6.42
CA SER A 619 13.86 -33.83 7.52
C SER A 619 12.84 -34.84 6.98
N SER A 620 12.07 -34.48 5.95
CA SER A 620 11.10 -35.40 5.33
C SER A 620 11.76 -36.58 4.62
N ALA A 621 12.88 -36.33 3.93
CA ALA A 621 13.68 -37.37 3.30
C ALA A 621 14.24 -38.35 4.34
N PHE A 622 14.78 -37.84 5.45
CA PHE A 622 15.17 -38.66 6.59
C PHE A 622 13.97 -39.41 7.17
N ASN A 623 12.81 -38.78 7.36
CA ASN A 623 11.63 -39.43 7.94
C ASN A 623 11.09 -40.59 7.08
N ARG A 624 11.15 -40.49 5.74
CA ARG A 624 10.69 -41.54 4.83
C ARG A 624 11.60 -42.77 4.77
N THR A 625 12.89 -42.63 5.11
CA THR A 625 13.80 -43.77 5.03
C THR A 625 13.49 -44.79 6.12
N SER A 626 13.36 -46.06 5.71
CA SER A 626 13.29 -47.20 6.61
C SER A 626 14.66 -47.80 6.92
N SER A 627 15.74 -47.26 6.34
CA SER A 627 17.10 -47.75 6.57
C SER A 627 17.57 -47.41 7.99
N ILE A 628 18.28 -48.35 8.60
CA ILE A 628 18.98 -48.20 9.89
C ILE A 628 20.50 -48.01 9.72
N GLU A 629 20.96 -47.93 8.47
CA GLU A 629 22.34 -47.56 8.14
C GLU A 629 22.55 -46.05 8.28
N PRO A 630 23.80 -45.59 8.50
CA PRO A 630 24.13 -44.17 8.49
C PRO A 630 23.74 -43.47 7.18
N ILE A 631 23.13 -42.30 7.29
CA ILE A 631 22.65 -41.47 6.18
C ILE A 631 23.29 -40.09 6.28
N GLY A 632 23.89 -39.62 5.17
CA GLY A 632 24.43 -38.27 5.09
C GLY A 632 23.32 -37.21 5.15
N VAL A 633 23.57 -36.13 5.88
CA VAL A 633 22.65 -35.00 6.03
C VAL A 633 23.35 -33.66 5.81
N THR A 634 22.60 -32.56 5.82
CA THR A 634 23.20 -31.22 5.80
C THR A 634 23.83 -30.89 7.16
N PRO A 635 24.93 -30.12 7.20
CA PRO A 635 25.52 -29.65 8.46
C PRO A 635 24.52 -28.88 9.34
N GLU A 636 23.64 -28.11 8.72
CA GLU A 636 22.56 -27.36 9.36
C GLU A 636 21.56 -28.29 10.08
N LEU A 637 21.11 -29.38 9.43
CA LEU A 637 20.22 -30.34 10.09
C LEU A 637 20.90 -31.03 11.28
N LEU A 638 22.20 -31.35 11.13
CA LEU A 638 22.98 -31.95 12.21
C LEU A 638 23.14 -31.00 13.41
N GLU A 639 23.40 -29.72 13.17
CA GLU A 639 23.52 -28.68 14.20
C GLU A 639 22.24 -28.56 15.03
N VAL A 640 21.09 -28.42 14.35
CA VAL A 640 19.78 -28.29 15.02
C VAL A 640 19.44 -29.55 15.82
N LEU A 641 19.71 -30.74 15.27
CA LEU A 641 19.48 -32.01 15.96
C LEU A 641 20.41 -32.23 17.15
N ALA A 642 21.66 -31.77 17.08
CA ALA A 642 22.60 -31.88 18.19
C ALA A 642 22.08 -31.10 19.41
N PHE A 643 21.59 -29.88 19.21
CA PHE A 643 20.97 -29.11 20.28
C PHE A 643 19.68 -29.78 20.79
N ALA A 644 18.85 -30.32 19.90
CA ALA A 644 17.64 -31.01 20.30
C ALA A 644 17.92 -32.28 21.15
N GLN A 645 19.01 -33.01 20.86
CA GLN A 645 19.46 -34.12 21.70
C GLN A 645 19.98 -33.67 23.06
N GLU A 646 20.70 -32.53 23.12
CA GLU A 646 21.11 -31.92 24.38
C GLU A 646 19.89 -31.61 25.27
N LEU A 647 18.84 -31.00 24.70
CA LEU A 647 17.58 -30.72 25.41
C LEU A 647 16.93 -32.00 25.92
N SER A 648 16.90 -33.05 25.10
CA SER A 648 16.33 -34.34 25.51
C SER A 648 17.09 -34.96 26.68
N ALA A 649 18.42 -34.91 26.66
CA ALA A 649 19.26 -35.39 27.75
C ALA A 649 19.05 -34.57 29.04
N LYS A 650 19.05 -33.23 28.95
CA LYS A 650 18.92 -32.33 30.10
C LYS A 650 17.54 -32.36 30.73
N THR A 651 16.49 -32.63 29.95
CA THR A 651 15.12 -32.78 30.45
C THR A 651 14.77 -34.21 30.86
N HIS A 652 15.75 -35.13 30.85
CA HIS A 652 15.52 -36.56 31.13
C HIS A 652 14.37 -37.14 30.28
N GLY A 653 14.38 -36.80 28.99
CA GLY A 653 13.41 -37.23 28.00
C GLY A 653 12.01 -36.64 28.16
N ALA A 654 11.83 -35.51 28.85
CA ALA A 654 10.57 -34.78 28.80
C ALA A 654 10.37 -34.10 27.43
N TYR A 655 11.46 -33.60 26.85
CA TYR A 655 11.54 -33.12 25.47
C TYR A 655 12.16 -34.20 24.57
N ASP A 656 11.64 -34.38 23.36
CA ASP A 656 12.21 -35.28 22.36
C ASP A 656 11.84 -34.82 20.94
N VAL A 657 12.85 -34.66 20.08
CA VAL A 657 12.67 -34.23 18.68
C VAL A 657 12.08 -35.33 17.79
N THR A 658 12.03 -36.58 18.28
CA THR A 658 11.57 -37.76 17.53
C THR A 658 10.06 -38.01 17.65
N VAL A 659 9.31 -37.05 18.20
CA VAL A 659 7.86 -37.16 18.46
C VAL A 659 6.99 -37.08 17.20
N ALA A 660 7.57 -36.91 16.00
CA ALA A 660 6.83 -36.78 14.75
C ALA A 660 5.73 -37.85 14.50
N PRO A 661 5.94 -39.15 14.84
CA PRO A 661 4.89 -40.16 14.71
C PRO A 661 3.66 -39.86 15.58
N LEU A 662 3.87 -39.34 16.80
CA LEU A 662 2.82 -38.95 17.72
C LEU A 662 2.15 -37.65 17.26
N VAL A 663 2.93 -36.64 16.86
CA VAL A 663 2.43 -35.35 16.34
C VAL A 663 1.48 -35.58 15.16
N SER A 664 1.86 -36.47 14.24
CA SER A 664 1.02 -36.85 13.10
C SER A 664 -0.28 -37.54 13.54
N ALA A 665 -0.21 -38.47 14.50
CA ALA A 665 -1.39 -39.17 15.03
C ALA A 665 -2.37 -38.22 15.76
N TRP A 666 -1.86 -37.16 16.40
CA TRP A 666 -2.68 -36.15 17.07
C TRP A 666 -3.15 -35.01 16.16
N SER A 667 -2.97 -35.13 14.83
CA SER A 667 -3.36 -34.12 13.82
C SER A 667 -2.58 -32.79 13.91
N TYR A 668 -1.42 -32.80 14.53
CA TYR A 668 -0.52 -31.64 14.59
C TYR A 668 0.58 -31.68 13.51
N GLY A 669 0.61 -32.75 12.69
CA GLY A 669 1.56 -32.94 11.60
C GLY A 669 0.94 -32.90 10.19
N PRO A 670 1.73 -33.19 9.13
CA PRO A 670 1.35 -33.01 7.73
C PRO A 670 0.26 -33.96 7.23
N THR A 671 -0.08 -34.98 8.02
CA THR A 671 -1.11 -35.99 7.71
C THR A 671 -2.56 -35.49 7.82
N GLY A 672 -2.76 -34.22 8.14
CA GLY A 672 -4.08 -33.59 8.23
C GLY A 672 -4.89 -34.03 9.46
N LYS A 673 -6.20 -33.78 9.41
CA LYS A 673 -7.11 -34.06 10.54
C LYS A 673 -7.39 -35.56 10.66
N GLN A 674 -6.97 -36.14 11.77
CA GLN A 674 -7.18 -37.53 12.16
C GLN A 674 -8.13 -37.61 13.38
N PRO A 675 -8.82 -38.74 13.58
CA PRO A 675 -9.48 -39.02 14.85
C PRO A 675 -8.48 -39.02 16.01
N VAL A 676 -8.98 -38.79 17.23
CA VAL A 676 -8.16 -38.93 18.45
C VAL A 676 -7.56 -40.34 18.48
N PRO A 677 -6.24 -40.50 18.67
CA PRO A 677 -5.62 -41.82 18.63
C PRO A 677 -6.12 -42.67 19.80
N THR A 678 -6.47 -43.91 19.50
CA THR A 678 -6.84 -44.94 20.48
C THR A 678 -5.61 -45.38 21.29
N GLU A 679 -5.81 -45.93 22.48
CA GLU A 679 -4.72 -46.48 23.30
C GLU A 679 -3.90 -47.56 22.56
N ALA A 680 -4.56 -48.36 21.72
CA ALA A 680 -3.88 -49.36 20.88
C ALA A 680 -2.95 -48.69 19.84
N GLN A 681 -3.40 -47.59 19.22
CA GLN A 681 -2.57 -46.81 18.29
C GLN A 681 -1.39 -46.14 19.02
N LEU A 682 -1.60 -45.55 20.20
CA LEU A 682 -0.52 -44.95 20.99
C LEU A 682 0.52 -46.01 21.42
N THR A 683 0.06 -47.16 21.90
CA THR A 683 0.93 -48.30 22.27
C THR A 683 1.77 -48.78 21.08
N ALA A 684 1.24 -48.74 19.86
CA ALA A 684 1.98 -49.11 18.65
C ALA A 684 2.97 -48.02 18.16
N LEU A 685 2.74 -46.75 18.51
CA LEU A 685 3.59 -45.62 18.12
C LEU A 685 4.74 -45.37 19.08
N LEU A 686 4.54 -45.59 20.39
CA LEU A 686 5.55 -45.33 21.42
C LEU A 686 6.93 -46.00 21.15
N PRO A 687 7.03 -47.26 20.68
CA PRO A 687 8.32 -47.87 20.35
C PRO A 687 9.10 -47.15 19.24
N GLN A 688 8.43 -46.30 18.45
CA GLN A 688 9.02 -45.57 17.31
C GLN A 688 9.66 -44.25 17.74
N VAL A 689 9.42 -43.79 18.96
CA VAL A 689 9.87 -42.51 19.52
C VAL A 689 10.99 -42.76 20.54
N GLY A 690 11.99 -41.89 20.57
CA GLY A 690 13.07 -41.89 21.55
C GLY A 690 14.38 -41.33 21.00
N ALA A 691 14.95 -40.34 21.69
CA ALA A 691 16.26 -39.76 21.37
C ALA A 691 17.39 -40.80 21.42
N ASP A 692 17.26 -41.85 22.23
CA ASP A 692 18.17 -43.00 22.30
C ASP A 692 18.27 -43.79 20.98
N LYS A 693 17.27 -43.64 20.10
CA LYS A 693 17.18 -44.32 18.81
C LYS A 693 17.74 -43.51 17.65
N LEU A 694 18.19 -42.27 17.91
CA LEU A 694 18.83 -41.39 16.94
C LEU A 694 20.30 -41.21 17.32
N THR A 695 21.22 -41.56 16.43
CA THR A 695 22.66 -41.34 16.62
C THR A 695 23.16 -40.31 15.61
N LEU A 696 23.92 -39.33 16.10
CA LEU A 696 24.56 -38.30 15.28
C LEU A 696 26.05 -38.62 15.17
N ASP A 697 26.61 -38.53 13.97
CA ASP A 697 28.05 -38.56 13.71
C ASP A 697 28.48 -37.19 13.16
N PRO A 698 28.94 -36.27 14.04
CA PRO A 698 29.36 -34.94 13.62
C PRO A 698 30.58 -34.92 12.72
N ALA A 699 31.48 -35.90 12.86
CA ALA A 699 32.70 -35.96 12.07
C ALA A 699 32.43 -36.29 10.60
N ARG A 700 31.38 -37.09 10.34
CA ARG A 700 30.99 -37.52 8.99
C ARG A 700 29.74 -36.82 8.46
N VAL A 701 29.08 -35.98 9.27
CA VAL A 701 27.81 -35.31 8.96
C VAL A 701 26.72 -36.33 8.60
N MET A 702 26.56 -37.32 9.49
CA MET A 702 25.62 -38.44 9.28
C MET A 702 24.66 -38.60 10.45
N LEU A 703 23.46 -39.10 10.15
CA LEU A 703 22.47 -39.55 11.11
C LEU A 703 22.26 -41.05 10.96
N ARG A 704 21.95 -41.74 12.06
CA ARG A 704 21.56 -43.15 12.05
C ARG A 704 20.34 -43.36 12.94
N LYS A 705 19.39 -44.16 12.47
CA LYS A 705 18.24 -44.61 13.25
C LYS A 705 18.47 -46.05 13.72
N SER A 706 18.05 -46.38 14.93
CA SER A 706 17.95 -47.79 15.36
C SER A 706 16.56 -48.39 15.14
N HIS A 707 15.56 -47.57 14.80
CA HIS A 707 14.19 -48.00 14.48
C HIS A 707 13.74 -47.45 13.11
N PRO A 708 13.21 -48.29 12.19
CA PRO A 708 12.92 -47.89 10.81
C PRO A 708 11.81 -46.84 10.68
N LYS A 709 10.91 -46.74 11.67
CA LYS A 709 9.82 -45.75 11.70
C LYS A 709 10.12 -44.51 12.55
N LEU A 710 11.34 -44.37 13.06
CA LEU A 710 11.71 -43.14 13.78
C LEU A 710 11.63 -41.95 12.83
N ALA A 711 11.03 -40.86 13.27
CA ALA A 711 10.87 -39.64 12.50
C ALA A 711 11.11 -38.42 13.40
N ILE A 712 11.69 -37.36 12.84
CA ILE A 712 12.02 -36.11 13.52
C ILE A 712 11.03 -35.00 13.19
N ASP A 713 10.77 -34.14 14.17
CA ASP A 713 10.01 -32.91 14.06
C ASP A 713 10.83 -31.76 14.67
N LEU A 714 11.15 -30.75 13.86
CA LEU A 714 11.94 -29.59 14.26
C LEU A 714 11.08 -28.38 14.65
N GLY A 715 9.75 -28.53 14.74
CA GLY A 715 8.82 -27.42 14.96
C GLY A 715 9.11 -26.58 16.21
N SER A 716 9.74 -27.17 17.22
CA SER A 716 10.09 -26.53 18.51
C SER A 716 11.43 -25.80 18.55
N VAL A 717 12.13 -25.72 17.42
CA VAL A 717 13.46 -25.10 17.31
C VAL A 717 13.64 -24.31 16.01
N LEU A 718 12.79 -24.53 15.01
CA LEU A 718 12.99 -24.04 13.64
C LEU A 718 12.75 -22.52 13.51
N GLN A 719 11.81 -21.97 14.28
CA GLN A 719 11.47 -20.54 14.20
C GLN A 719 12.56 -19.69 14.85
N GLY A 720 13.05 -20.10 16.03
CA GLY A 720 14.22 -19.48 16.65
C GLY A 720 15.49 -19.59 15.79
N TYR A 721 15.70 -20.72 15.10
CA TYR A 721 16.81 -20.85 14.14
C TYR A 721 16.68 -19.88 12.96
N ALA A 722 15.46 -19.65 12.48
CA ALA A 722 15.20 -18.72 11.39
C ALA A 722 15.51 -17.27 11.80
N ASP A 723 15.16 -16.86 13.02
CA ASP A 723 15.54 -15.55 13.57
C ASP A 723 17.06 -15.34 13.53
N ASP A 724 17.83 -16.35 13.95
CA ASP A 724 19.29 -16.29 13.94
C ASP A 724 19.84 -16.05 12.51
N LYS A 725 19.27 -16.73 11.50
CA LYS A 725 19.67 -16.56 10.09
C LYS A 725 19.27 -15.23 9.48
N VAL A 726 18.09 -14.72 9.83
CA VAL A 726 17.68 -13.37 9.42
C VAL A 726 18.59 -12.31 10.06
N ALA A 727 18.99 -12.49 11.34
CA ALA A 727 19.93 -11.60 12.01
C ALA A 727 21.32 -11.60 11.34
N GLU A 728 21.80 -12.74 10.86
CA GLU A 728 23.04 -12.81 10.07
C GLU A 728 22.96 -11.99 8.77
N ILE A 729 21.83 -12.06 8.04
CA ILE A 729 21.61 -11.27 6.82
C ILE A 729 21.63 -9.77 7.16
N LEU A 730 20.87 -9.35 8.16
CA LEU A 730 20.80 -7.94 8.58
C LEU A 730 22.18 -7.38 8.95
N ARG A 731 22.98 -8.15 9.70
CA ARG A 731 24.36 -7.76 10.06
C ARG A 731 25.26 -7.67 8.85
N LYS A 732 25.14 -8.57 7.85
CA LYS A 732 25.89 -8.50 6.59
C LYS A 732 25.56 -7.24 5.79
N HIS A 733 24.32 -6.74 5.89
CA HIS A 733 23.89 -5.44 5.33
C HIS A 733 24.24 -4.23 6.20
N GLY A 734 25.10 -4.40 7.21
CA GLY A 734 25.55 -3.31 8.09
C GLY A 734 24.49 -2.82 9.08
N GLN A 735 23.38 -3.53 9.24
CA GLN A 735 22.33 -3.15 10.19
C GLN A 735 22.76 -3.56 11.61
N SER A 736 22.54 -2.66 12.57
CA SER A 736 22.96 -2.82 13.97
C SER A 736 21.88 -2.51 15.01
N ASP A 737 20.71 -2.03 14.57
CA ASP A 737 19.54 -1.78 15.43
C ASP A 737 18.29 -2.32 14.74
N PHE A 738 17.86 -3.53 15.11
CA PHE A 738 16.74 -4.23 14.49
C PHE A 738 16.02 -5.20 15.44
N LEU A 739 14.75 -5.46 15.15
CA LEU A 739 13.90 -6.44 15.83
C LEU A 739 13.33 -7.39 14.79
N ILE A 740 13.51 -8.69 15.01
CA ILE A 740 12.97 -9.78 14.20
C ILE A 740 11.88 -10.47 15.01
N GLU A 741 10.81 -10.85 14.34
CA GLU A 741 9.75 -11.69 14.87
C GLU A 741 9.40 -12.78 13.85
N VAL A 742 9.43 -14.05 14.25
CA VAL A 742 8.97 -15.19 13.43
C VAL A 742 8.06 -16.07 14.28
N GLY A 743 6.74 -16.02 14.04
CA GLY A 743 5.77 -16.90 14.70
C GLY A 743 5.50 -16.64 16.18
N GLY A 744 6.08 -15.58 16.76
CA GLY A 744 6.11 -15.30 18.20
C GLY A 744 7.53 -15.21 18.75
N GLU A 745 8.50 -15.78 18.05
CA GLU A 745 9.91 -15.81 18.45
C GLU A 745 10.52 -14.45 18.12
N LEU A 746 11.25 -13.87 19.07
CA LEU A 746 11.78 -12.52 18.94
C LEU A 746 13.30 -12.53 19.04
N LEU A 747 13.96 -11.76 18.18
CA LEU A 747 15.39 -11.44 18.29
C LEU A 747 15.60 -9.94 18.11
N ALA A 748 16.20 -9.29 19.12
CA ALA A 748 16.55 -7.88 19.08
C ALA A 748 18.07 -7.69 19.01
N CYS A 749 18.52 -6.84 18.09
CA CYS A 749 19.84 -6.22 18.10
C CYS A 749 19.66 -4.72 18.38
N GLY A 750 20.41 -4.16 19.31
CA GLY A 750 20.08 -2.87 19.92
C GLY A 750 19.00 -3.04 20.99
N SER A 751 18.32 -1.93 21.32
CA SER A 751 17.34 -1.88 22.42
C SER A 751 15.93 -1.68 21.89
N TRP A 752 15.05 -2.66 22.16
CA TRP A 752 13.68 -2.71 21.67
C TRP A 752 12.70 -3.04 22.81
N GLN A 753 11.61 -2.28 22.91
CA GLN A 753 10.51 -2.66 23.78
C GLN A 753 9.59 -3.64 23.08
N VAL A 754 9.31 -4.76 23.73
CA VAL A 754 8.39 -5.80 23.27
C VAL A 754 7.35 -6.10 24.35
N GLY A 755 6.16 -6.53 23.93
CA GLY A 755 5.10 -6.96 24.82
C GLY A 755 5.09 -8.47 24.99
N ILE A 756 4.85 -8.94 26.21
CA ILE A 756 4.51 -10.34 26.50
C ILE A 756 3.00 -10.39 26.66
N GLU A 757 2.32 -11.19 25.85
CA GLU A 757 0.87 -11.38 25.90
C GLU A 757 0.45 -12.02 27.23
N ASP A 758 -0.68 -11.59 27.78
CA ASP A 758 -1.32 -12.26 28.91
C ASP A 758 -1.96 -13.57 28.41
N PRO A 759 -1.52 -14.74 28.89
CA PRO A 759 -2.02 -16.01 28.37
C PRO A 759 -3.51 -16.25 28.68
N PHE A 760 -4.08 -15.57 29.68
CA PHE A 760 -5.51 -15.66 30.00
C PHE A 760 -6.36 -14.65 29.22
N ASN A 761 -5.72 -13.61 28.69
CA ASN A 761 -6.36 -12.60 27.87
C ASN A 761 -5.36 -12.03 26.87
N PRO A 762 -5.18 -12.65 25.70
CA PRO A 762 -4.18 -12.22 24.71
C PRO A 762 -4.37 -10.79 24.18
N ARG A 763 -5.49 -10.11 24.51
CA ARG A 763 -5.71 -8.67 24.23
C ARG A 763 -4.99 -7.75 25.20
N LYS A 764 -4.45 -8.28 26.31
CA LYS A 764 -3.68 -7.56 27.32
C LYS A 764 -2.23 -8.00 27.27
N LEU A 765 -1.35 -7.11 27.72
CA LEU A 765 0.04 -7.45 27.97
C LEU A 765 0.19 -7.88 29.42
N LEU A 766 0.78 -9.05 29.64
CA LEU A 766 1.28 -9.46 30.95
C LEU A 766 2.39 -8.52 31.40
N ALA A 767 3.28 -8.15 30.47
CA ALA A 767 4.37 -7.22 30.71
C ALA A 767 4.85 -6.53 29.43
N LYS A 768 5.52 -5.40 29.59
CA LYS A 768 6.40 -4.81 28.58
C LYS A 768 7.84 -4.99 29.05
N VAL A 769 8.68 -5.54 28.19
CA VAL A 769 10.09 -5.80 28.50
C VAL A 769 10.97 -5.14 27.45
N THR A 770 12.15 -4.69 27.86
CA THR A 770 13.17 -4.19 26.93
C THR A 770 14.11 -5.33 26.59
N LEU A 771 14.12 -5.78 25.34
CA LEU A 771 15.13 -6.69 24.81
C LEU A 771 16.34 -5.88 24.37
N LYS A 772 17.52 -6.27 24.86
CA LYS A 772 18.79 -5.66 24.48
C LYS A 772 19.77 -6.73 24.01
N ASP A 773 20.03 -6.76 22.71
CA ASP A 773 20.93 -7.73 22.07
C ASP A 773 20.62 -9.17 22.52
N ALA A 774 19.35 -9.56 22.47
CA ALA A 774 18.84 -10.80 23.07
C ALA A 774 17.62 -11.33 22.31
N CYS A 775 17.40 -12.63 22.46
CA CYS A 775 16.22 -13.33 21.97
C CYS A 775 15.22 -13.54 23.10
N LEU A 776 13.94 -13.65 22.74
CA LEU A 776 12.84 -14.00 23.62
C LEU A 776 11.88 -14.91 22.87
N SER A 777 11.71 -16.15 23.32
CA SER A 777 10.71 -17.06 22.77
C SER A 777 9.63 -17.38 23.81
N PRO A 778 8.36 -17.07 23.52
CA PRO A 778 7.20 -17.49 24.31
C PRO A 778 6.58 -18.79 23.79
N SER A 779 6.46 -19.80 24.65
CA SER A 779 5.67 -21.02 24.39
C SER A 779 4.44 -21.05 25.30
N GLY A 780 3.23 -21.12 24.74
CA GLY A 780 1.99 -21.01 25.52
C GLY A 780 0.84 -21.88 25.03
N LEU A 781 -0.02 -22.29 25.96
CA LEU A 781 -1.17 -23.18 25.70
C LEU A 781 -2.39 -22.45 25.12
N TYR A 782 -2.52 -21.16 25.37
CA TYR A 782 -3.63 -20.32 24.88
C TYR A 782 -3.68 -20.20 23.35
N ARG A 783 -2.60 -20.57 22.64
CA ARG A 783 -2.56 -20.68 21.17
C ARG A 783 -2.93 -22.09 20.66
N ALA A 784 -3.31 -23.01 21.54
CA ALA A 784 -3.69 -24.37 21.16
C ALA A 784 -4.96 -24.39 20.31
N LYS A 785 -4.89 -25.06 19.15
CA LYS A 785 -5.99 -25.16 18.18
C LYS A 785 -7.11 -26.13 18.60
N ARG A 786 -6.94 -26.90 19.67
CA ARG A 786 -7.86 -27.98 20.09
C ARG A 786 -8.39 -27.76 21.50
N LEU A 787 -9.71 -27.89 21.64
CA LEU A 787 -10.43 -27.84 22.91
C LEU A 787 -11.03 -29.22 23.22
N GLU A 788 -10.92 -29.68 24.46
CA GLU A 788 -11.59 -30.87 24.98
C GLU A 788 -12.37 -30.51 26.25
N ALA A 789 -13.67 -30.85 26.28
CA ALA A 789 -14.62 -30.38 27.30
C ALA A 789 -14.58 -28.84 27.53
N GLY A 790 -14.27 -28.07 26.48
CA GLY A 790 -14.15 -26.60 26.54
C GLY A 790 -12.83 -26.07 27.09
N LYS A 791 -11.84 -26.91 27.38
CA LYS A 791 -10.49 -26.51 27.84
C LYS A 791 -9.42 -26.72 26.76
N PRO A 792 -8.41 -25.84 26.64
CA PRO A 792 -7.27 -26.03 25.73
C PRO A 792 -6.54 -27.33 26.04
N VAL A 793 -6.30 -28.13 25.00
CA VAL A 793 -5.43 -29.32 25.07
C VAL A 793 -4.05 -28.94 24.58
N SER A 794 -3.01 -29.30 25.33
CA SER A 794 -1.63 -29.04 24.94
C SER A 794 -1.32 -29.67 23.57
N HIS A 795 -0.70 -28.89 22.69
CA HIS A 795 -0.13 -29.40 21.44
C HIS A 795 1.26 -30.02 21.65
N ILE A 796 1.84 -29.85 22.84
CA ILE A 796 3.08 -30.48 23.25
C ILE A 796 2.74 -31.88 23.76
N LEU A 797 3.38 -32.89 23.18
CA LEU A 797 3.13 -34.30 23.49
C LEU A 797 4.25 -34.86 24.36
N SER A 798 3.88 -35.67 25.35
CA SER A 798 4.84 -36.43 26.15
C SER A 798 5.37 -37.59 25.32
N PRO A 799 6.69 -37.67 25.06
CA PRO A 799 7.28 -38.83 24.38
C PRO A 799 7.18 -40.12 25.20
N LYS A 800 6.92 -40.02 26.51
CA LYS A 800 6.78 -41.17 27.42
C LYS A 800 5.40 -41.81 27.37
N THR A 801 4.34 -41.00 27.23
CA THR A 801 2.95 -41.49 27.27
C THR A 801 2.27 -41.44 25.90
N GLY A 802 2.80 -40.67 24.96
CA GLY A 802 2.20 -40.45 23.65
C GLY A 802 1.00 -39.51 23.68
N ARG A 803 0.70 -38.91 24.83
CA ARG A 803 -0.45 -38.02 25.06
C ARG A 803 0.01 -36.56 25.24
N PRO A 804 -0.88 -35.58 25.03
CA PRO A 804 -0.66 -34.20 25.46
C PRO A 804 -0.13 -34.12 26.89
N VAL A 805 0.86 -33.26 27.14
CA VAL A 805 1.35 -33.01 28.50
C VAL A 805 0.28 -32.32 29.33
N ASP A 806 0.24 -32.61 30.63
CA ASP A 806 -0.66 -31.94 31.55
C ASP A 806 -0.35 -30.44 31.56
N PRO A 807 -1.36 -29.56 31.44
CA PRO A 807 -1.18 -28.12 31.31
C PRO A 807 -0.83 -27.50 32.67
N THR A 808 0.38 -27.74 33.18
CA THR A 808 0.88 -27.20 34.45
C THR A 808 1.51 -25.81 34.30
N ILE A 809 1.85 -25.42 33.07
CA ILE A 809 2.35 -24.10 32.69
C ILE A 809 1.47 -23.59 31.55
N GLU A 810 0.97 -22.36 31.68
CA GLU A 810 0.15 -21.69 30.66
C GLU A 810 1.01 -20.91 29.65
N LEU A 811 2.11 -20.31 30.14
CA LEU A 811 3.09 -19.57 29.34
C LEU A 811 4.49 -19.76 29.92
N CYS A 812 5.44 -20.13 29.07
CA CYS A 812 6.88 -20.10 29.33
C CYS A 812 7.52 -19.06 28.41
N CYS A 813 8.29 -18.13 28.96
CA CYS A 813 9.11 -17.19 28.19
C CYS A 813 10.57 -17.42 28.52
N VAL A 814 11.40 -17.66 27.50
CA VAL A 814 12.84 -17.89 27.67
C VAL A 814 13.64 -16.80 26.96
N TRP A 815 14.64 -16.26 27.65
CA TRP A 815 15.62 -15.33 27.09
C TRP A 815 16.95 -16.04 26.89
N ASP A 816 17.55 -15.87 25.72
CA ASP A 816 18.90 -16.35 25.38
C ASP A 816 19.57 -15.35 24.41
N LYS A 817 20.85 -15.54 24.08
CA LYS A 817 21.55 -14.80 23.03
C LYS A 817 21.34 -15.40 21.64
N VAL A 818 20.87 -16.64 21.58
CA VAL A 818 20.64 -17.41 20.34
C VAL A 818 19.16 -17.82 20.26
N GLY A 819 18.51 -17.53 19.14
CA GLY A 819 17.09 -17.80 18.91
C GLY A 819 16.77 -19.28 18.98
N LEU A 820 17.57 -20.12 18.32
CA LEU A 820 17.49 -21.59 18.36
C LEU A 820 17.39 -22.12 19.81
N ARG A 821 18.19 -21.53 20.72
CA ARG A 821 18.24 -21.96 22.13
C ARG A 821 17.00 -21.52 22.89
N ALA A 822 16.56 -20.27 22.71
CA ALA A 822 15.39 -19.74 23.39
C ALA A 822 14.13 -20.55 23.05
N ASP A 823 13.89 -20.81 21.76
CA ASP A 823 12.74 -21.58 21.24
C ASP A 823 12.71 -23.01 21.78
N GLY A 824 13.84 -23.73 21.64
CA GLY A 824 13.97 -25.10 22.13
C GLY A 824 13.77 -25.22 23.64
N TRP A 825 14.36 -24.32 24.43
CA TRP A 825 14.16 -24.33 25.89
C TRP A 825 12.73 -23.99 26.29
N ALA A 826 12.05 -23.06 25.60
CA ALA A 826 10.67 -22.72 25.91
C ALA A 826 9.76 -23.95 25.78
N THR A 827 9.88 -24.71 24.69
CA THR A 827 9.13 -25.95 24.51
C THR A 827 9.56 -27.04 25.50
N ALA A 828 10.85 -27.19 25.75
CA ALA A 828 11.39 -28.20 26.66
C ALA A 828 10.91 -28.02 28.12
N LEU A 829 10.85 -26.76 28.58
CA LEU A 829 10.35 -26.42 29.92
C LEU A 829 8.83 -26.61 30.01
N MET A 830 8.08 -26.24 28.97
CA MET A 830 6.65 -26.54 28.89
C MET A 830 6.38 -28.06 28.99
N ALA A 831 7.21 -28.88 28.33
CA ALA A 831 7.10 -30.33 28.37
C ALA A 831 7.47 -30.94 29.74
N ALA A 832 8.43 -30.34 30.46
CA ALA A 832 8.85 -30.79 31.78
C ALA A 832 7.81 -30.51 32.88
N GLY A 833 7.03 -29.44 32.73
CA GLY A 833 5.99 -29.02 33.68
C GLY A 833 6.51 -28.18 34.84
N TRP A 834 5.59 -27.57 35.60
CA TRP A 834 5.85 -26.46 36.54
C TRP A 834 7.07 -26.64 37.44
N ASP A 835 7.09 -27.67 38.30
CA ASP A 835 8.14 -27.83 39.31
C ASP A 835 9.50 -28.21 38.70
N GLU A 836 9.50 -29.05 37.67
CA GLU A 836 10.74 -29.48 37.01
C GLU A 836 11.30 -28.36 36.13
N ALA A 837 10.45 -27.58 35.45
CA ALA A 837 10.86 -26.42 34.69
C ALA A 837 11.60 -25.39 35.55
N GLN A 838 11.15 -25.14 36.79
CA GLN A 838 11.84 -24.25 37.73
C GLN A 838 13.23 -24.79 38.09
N ARG A 839 13.34 -26.08 38.41
CA ARG A 839 14.63 -26.73 38.72
C ARG A 839 15.58 -26.71 37.52
N LEU A 840 15.08 -27.01 36.33
CA LEU A 840 15.83 -26.96 35.08
C LEU A 840 16.35 -25.56 34.80
N ALA A 841 15.49 -24.55 34.93
CA ALA A 841 15.87 -23.16 34.69
C ALA A 841 17.00 -22.70 35.63
N GLU A 842 16.95 -23.05 36.92
CA GLU A 842 18.03 -22.72 37.86
C GLU A 842 19.31 -23.53 37.60
N ARG A 843 19.18 -24.83 37.35
CA ARG A 843 20.33 -25.73 37.12
C ARG A 843 21.11 -25.37 35.86
N GLU A 844 20.39 -25.05 34.79
CA GLU A 844 20.96 -24.69 33.49
C GLU A 844 21.25 -23.18 33.37
N GLY A 845 20.94 -22.40 34.40
CA GLY A 845 21.20 -20.96 34.46
C GLY A 845 20.42 -20.15 33.42
N LEU A 846 19.17 -20.51 33.16
CA LEU A 846 18.31 -19.90 32.14
C LEU A 846 17.58 -18.67 32.70
N ALA A 847 17.38 -17.65 31.86
CA ALA A 847 16.48 -16.53 32.16
C ALA A 847 15.07 -16.89 31.69
N VAL A 848 14.17 -17.15 32.64
CA VAL A 848 12.86 -17.74 32.34
C VAL A 848 11.75 -17.08 33.16
N TRP A 849 10.61 -16.84 32.53
CA TRP A 849 9.34 -16.59 33.20
C TRP A 849 8.39 -17.76 32.95
N LEU A 850 7.73 -18.24 34.00
CA LEU A 850 6.68 -19.26 33.93
C LEU A 850 5.39 -18.68 34.49
N VAL A 851 4.28 -18.94 33.82
CA VAL A 851 2.93 -18.57 34.28
C VAL A 851 2.13 -19.84 34.46
N SER A 852 1.63 -20.09 35.68
CA SER A 852 0.79 -21.27 35.95
C SER A 852 -0.64 -21.01 35.50
N PRO A 853 -1.47 -22.05 35.26
CA PRO A 853 -2.90 -21.88 34.95
C PRO A 853 -3.71 -21.12 36.01
N LYS A 854 -3.17 -20.95 37.23
CA LYS A 854 -3.79 -20.15 38.30
C LYS A 854 -3.38 -18.67 38.26
N GLY A 855 -2.56 -18.26 37.29
CA GLY A 855 -2.02 -16.91 37.17
C GLY A 855 -0.80 -16.63 38.05
N GLU A 856 -0.20 -17.66 38.66
CA GLU A 856 1.05 -17.51 39.40
C GLU A 856 2.20 -17.27 38.41
N VAL A 857 2.99 -16.23 38.64
CA VAL A 857 4.17 -15.92 37.82
C VAL A 857 5.43 -16.25 38.59
N TRP A 858 6.18 -17.24 38.13
CA TRP A 858 7.51 -17.55 38.63
C TRP A 858 8.57 -16.99 37.67
N LYS A 859 9.68 -16.52 38.23
CA LYS A 859 10.79 -15.90 37.51
C LYS A 859 12.09 -16.49 38.01
N SER A 860 12.95 -16.95 37.12
CA SER A 860 14.25 -17.50 37.50
C SER A 860 15.19 -16.43 38.07
N SER A 861 16.19 -16.84 38.84
CA SER A 861 17.21 -15.97 39.44
C SER A 861 17.97 -15.10 38.43
N ARG A 862 18.03 -15.52 37.15
CA ARG A 862 18.65 -14.78 36.05
C ARG A 862 17.76 -13.76 35.36
N SER A 863 16.44 -13.85 35.50
CA SER A 863 15.48 -13.06 34.69
C SER A 863 15.42 -11.55 35.00
N GLY A 864 16.27 -11.05 35.90
CA GLY A 864 16.42 -9.63 36.26
C GLY A 864 17.84 -9.07 36.15
N LYS A 865 18.76 -9.82 35.53
CA LYS A 865 20.14 -9.41 35.21
C LYS A 865 20.33 -9.40 33.70
#